data_AF-A0A0E3YDX5-F1
#
_entry.id   AF-A0A0E3YDX5-F1
#
_cell.length_a   1.000
_cell.length_b   1.000
_cell.length_c   1.000
_cell.angle_alpha   90.00
_cell.angle_beta   90.00
_cell.angle_gamma   90.00
#
_symmetry.space_group_name_H-M   'P 1'
#
loop_
_entity.id
_entity.type
_entity.pdbx_description
1 polymer ?
#
loop_
_entity_poly.entity_id
_entity_poly.type
_entity_poly.pdbx_seq_one_letter_code
_entity_poly.pdbx_strand_id
1 'polypeptide(L)'
;MQKNHPKSNVLRQTKIRMAAAAVVAAVLPAYVHAQAVPQPLEKWEVSRNSRISEIANAIGDLRNDIDKARVTSVFADKIDIQLAWVKTVIADAVGNEDREKSFRHLASSIADDLKIEDALLTDAGREQKRALSALKQKLDEAAAAAGEGRQDVVDRAQKALETEVAKHAGFLADSEQAFEALKREARLLAMKRDRVQGVTSEAELSGLANTRQLRATASNVATHGGALTWSDKHLTNFMGADATTDAHNVLGKDSTLEFTRRSGEESDAITGTGGVRDVGTLQARRSADHDVRVDGGTLNIHGEIGGEGRLGVTVGKGGTLHFADGGIGVSSDAKDVTLWAGRSEKGSPEGGTIEFGKHTGAGTATIILKKGGSLHFAEGANAGVSDIEIGQGASATFHSATAAVASLQNDGTLTFESGAKAGRADIVNQSGALVTFRNADLQRAELVNLGTTHLERTMGGSATLINGVDAHVDVLDSDLQQLGLANVGVVTLRGNTQARDARIEMLGGKLNVSDIEATASAGESDKTLSLGSLSGVGKVVTGQTKLVLGERNEDDRFDGEIVREEASTGDRSSTLRRATRSTEQSAALTGANVVKVGTGDLTLGGDQRGVDSLRVERGSVTAAHANALGSGTVTVTDKGAVRLASDVDGVKHIDNAGRIELGTKKLAVQKYTSKAGAKISSHVSRVGGRVAGGAIQVSEDSDFTNTAIDVTVANDITLADVQDKLGVVSVAEGKTAKLGKVTIGSIVGGKTVDPTDPTTTSDPTDPVDPTDPSDPSGVITSQSVVQYLAAGGNYSANERAVLASVNGVTVGDLTAGRIGGKVLSEMALQTAGSAEQRRSASLLSGESLVNNALAAQGATTAFQRGMQSRMLAGGAMFDDKTANGSNADRHGIAGWASFSGGNASQRGDALSFDVRGIDGAIGVDKRIGSSTVVGASVGMGNRNSKAKGMPGESKINSVSIGFYGSYLNDANVFVGGGVSYTNHSVTTDRTVAARNASARLSGKTSGNTLGAFGEIGKRIDVVGFNVDPSIGLRVASTRLNAFDETNRDGAGSNDGLKVGAQSQTSARSVLGVRFSRDVIDFDGGKLTPMLRLAYEHEFGNTQTSLTNSLYGAPRAFNVKGAKLGRDIFTADLGVDLQVKKRFNVHVGGNVSVRHGERALGGGISAKYRF
;
A
#
# COMPACT_ATOMS: atom_id res chain seq x y z
N MET A 1 36.90 5.36 8.94
CA MET A 1 35.56 5.98 8.74
C MET A 1 34.71 5.55 9.93
N GLN A 2 34.32 6.44 10.86
CA GLN A 2 33.16 7.35 10.79
C GLN A 2 31.83 6.59 10.54
N LYS A 3 30.77 6.65 11.37
CA LYS A 3 30.44 7.45 12.59
C LYS A 3 29.49 6.64 13.50
N ASN A 4 29.47 6.87 14.83
CA ASN A 4 28.23 7.01 15.61
C ASN A 4 28.46 7.45 17.08
N HIS A 5 27.38 7.90 17.74
CA HIS A 5 27.26 8.46 19.11
C HIS A 5 27.65 9.96 19.26
N PRO A 6 27.11 10.70 20.27
CA PRO A 6 25.75 11.23 20.20
C PRO A 6 25.65 12.74 20.59
N LYS A 7 24.42 13.21 20.85
CA LYS A 7 24.03 14.61 21.10
C LYS A 7 24.68 15.27 22.33
N SER A 8 24.61 16.61 22.31
CA SER A 8 24.71 17.58 23.41
C SER A 8 26.06 18.28 23.59
N ASN A 9 26.07 19.58 23.29
CA ASN A 9 26.82 20.55 24.08
C ASN A 9 26.21 21.94 23.95
N VAL A 10 25.85 22.53 25.08
CA VAL A 10 25.56 23.95 25.27
C VAL A 10 26.28 24.36 26.54
N LEU A 11 27.20 25.34 26.48
CA LEU A 11 27.31 26.48 27.41
C LEU A 11 28.67 27.21 27.35
N ARG A 12 28.58 28.56 27.41
CA ARG A 12 29.58 29.52 27.95
C ARG A 12 30.84 29.76 27.08
N GLN A 13 31.42 30.97 27.02
CA GLN A 13 31.06 32.27 27.63
C GLN A 13 31.85 33.41 26.96
N THR A 14 31.20 34.55 26.67
CA THR A 14 31.82 35.88 26.92
C THR A 14 30.75 36.91 27.33
N LYS A 15 31.05 37.69 28.38
CA LYS A 15 30.23 38.71 29.06
C LYS A 15 31.11 39.96 29.30
N ILE A 16 30.63 41.20 29.42
CA ILE A 16 29.30 41.83 29.22
C ILE A 16 29.56 43.35 29.04
N ARG A 17 28.69 44.10 28.34
CA ARG A 17 28.33 45.49 28.74
C ARG A 17 26.83 45.74 28.53
N MET A 18 26.20 46.39 29.51
CA MET A 18 24.76 46.60 29.65
C MET A 18 24.39 48.06 29.45
N ALA A 19 23.15 48.30 29.01
CA ALA A 19 22.15 49.27 29.49
C ALA A 19 21.31 49.78 28.31
N ALA A 20 20.03 50.12 28.42
CA ALA A 20 18.91 49.80 29.32
C ALA A 20 17.68 50.54 28.72
N ALA A 21 16.48 50.02 28.90
CA ALA A 21 15.23 50.45 28.25
C ALA A 21 14.82 51.93 28.40
N ALA A 22 14.04 52.45 27.45
CA ALA A 22 12.78 53.19 27.72
C ALA A 22 11.89 53.35 26.45
N VAL A 23 10.60 53.58 26.71
CA VAL A 23 9.49 53.84 25.76
C VAL A 23 9.41 55.35 25.42
N VAL A 24 8.88 55.74 24.24
CA VAL A 24 7.94 56.88 24.00
C VAL A 24 7.60 57.01 22.50
N ALA A 25 6.47 57.66 22.19
CA ALA A 25 5.83 57.74 20.88
C ALA A 25 6.23 58.96 20.00
N ALA A 26 5.85 58.86 18.72
CA ALA A 26 5.45 59.93 17.78
C ALA A 26 6.17 61.30 17.77
N VAL A 27 6.94 61.55 16.70
CA VAL A 27 7.03 62.87 16.03
C VAL A 27 7.14 62.66 14.51
N LEU A 28 6.44 63.48 13.73
CA LEU A 28 6.48 63.52 12.26
C LEU A 28 7.86 64.00 11.74
N PRO A 29 8.44 63.40 10.68
CA PRO A 29 9.55 64.02 9.98
C PRO A 29 9.03 65.23 9.19
N ALA A 30 9.41 66.44 9.62
CA ALA A 30 9.26 67.63 8.82
C ALA A 30 10.15 67.52 7.58
N TYR A 31 9.57 67.08 6.46
CA TYR A 31 10.22 67.21 5.17
C TYR A 31 10.31 68.69 4.83
N VAL A 32 11.54 69.17 4.68
CA VAL A 32 11.84 70.53 4.22
C VAL A 32 11.10 70.76 2.91
N HIS A 33 10.31 71.84 2.85
CA HIS A 33 9.72 72.33 1.61
C HIS A 33 10.83 72.77 0.65
N ALA A 34 11.37 71.82 -0.12
CA ALA A 34 11.74 72.14 -1.48
C ALA A 34 10.45 72.54 -2.20
N GLN A 35 10.43 73.74 -2.80
CA GLN A 35 9.40 74.10 -3.75
C GLN A 35 9.55 73.18 -4.97
N ALA A 36 8.85 72.05 -4.94
CA ALA A 36 8.62 71.27 -6.14
C ALA A 36 7.90 72.20 -7.13
N VAL A 37 8.61 72.57 -8.19
CA VAL A 37 7.99 73.14 -9.40
C VAL A 37 6.80 72.23 -9.74
N PRO A 38 5.59 72.78 -9.95
CA PRO A 38 4.46 71.95 -10.33
C PRO A 38 4.85 71.12 -11.56
N GLN A 39 4.90 69.79 -11.40
CA GLN A 39 4.95 68.90 -12.55
C GLN A 39 3.73 69.26 -13.40
N PRO A 40 3.91 69.57 -14.69
CA PRO A 40 2.78 69.89 -15.55
C PRO A 40 1.85 68.68 -15.57
N LEU A 41 0.56 68.90 -15.25
CA LEU A 41 -0.46 67.85 -15.22
C LEU A 41 -0.41 67.03 -16.51
N GLU A 42 -0.48 65.71 -16.37
CA GLU A 42 -0.48 64.84 -17.54
C GLU A 42 -1.76 65.04 -18.36
N LYS A 43 -1.71 64.77 -19.67
CA LYS A 43 -2.82 65.09 -20.60
C LYS A 43 -4.15 64.45 -20.20
N TRP A 44 -4.11 63.26 -19.60
CA TRP A 44 -5.28 62.57 -19.09
C TRP A 44 -5.85 63.27 -17.84
N GLU A 45 -5.01 63.79 -16.94
CA GLU A 45 -5.46 64.55 -15.77
C GLU A 45 -6.14 65.85 -16.16
N VAL A 46 -5.58 66.57 -17.14
CA VAL A 46 -6.21 67.77 -17.72
C VAL A 46 -7.59 67.43 -18.30
N SER A 47 -7.70 66.32 -19.03
CA SER A 47 -8.95 65.86 -19.64
C SER A 47 -10.00 65.46 -18.59
N ARG A 48 -9.60 64.71 -17.56
CA ARG A 48 -10.43 64.36 -16.38
C ARG A 48 -10.93 65.62 -15.67
N ASN A 49 -10.02 66.56 -15.38
CA ASN A 49 -10.35 67.77 -14.61
C ASN A 49 -11.26 68.73 -15.41
N SER A 50 -11.06 68.86 -16.73
CA SER A 50 -11.98 69.57 -17.62
C SER A 50 -13.39 68.98 -17.53
N ARG A 51 -13.50 67.65 -17.66
CA ARG A 51 -14.77 66.94 -17.61
C ARG A 51 -15.50 67.09 -16.27
N ILE A 52 -14.76 67.07 -15.15
CA ILE A 52 -15.32 67.35 -13.81
C ILE A 52 -15.87 68.78 -13.74
N SER A 53 -15.17 69.76 -14.33
CA SER A 53 -15.58 71.17 -14.33
C SER A 53 -16.82 71.40 -15.20
N GLU A 54 -16.91 70.77 -16.38
CA GLU A 54 -18.11 70.77 -17.22
C GLU A 54 -19.34 70.25 -16.46
N ILE A 55 -19.21 69.10 -15.79
CA ILE A 55 -20.32 68.51 -15.04
C ILE A 55 -20.67 69.35 -13.81
N ALA A 56 -19.68 69.97 -13.14
CA ALA A 56 -19.91 70.86 -12.01
C ALA A 56 -20.69 72.13 -12.41
N ASN A 57 -20.38 72.70 -13.58
CA ASN A 57 -21.12 73.83 -14.14
C ASN A 57 -22.57 73.45 -14.46
N ALA A 58 -22.79 72.32 -15.15
CA ALA A 58 -24.14 71.82 -15.46
C ALA A 58 -24.99 71.54 -14.19
N ILE A 59 -24.37 71.03 -13.11
CA ILE A 59 -25.03 70.90 -11.80
C ILE A 59 -25.36 72.27 -11.19
N GLY A 60 -24.52 73.28 -11.43
CA GLY A 60 -24.73 74.67 -11.01
C GLY A 60 -25.99 75.27 -11.67
N ASP A 61 -26.06 75.20 -12.99
CA ASP A 61 -27.19 75.71 -13.78
C ASP A 61 -28.50 75.02 -13.39
N LEU A 62 -28.49 73.68 -13.31
CA LEU A 62 -29.65 72.87 -12.98
C LEU A 62 -30.23 73.14 -11.57
N ARG A 63 -29.44 73.64 -10.61
CA ARG A 63 -29.95 74.02 -9.28
C ARG A 63 -30.97 75.16 -9.36
N ASN A 64 -30.73 76.14 -10.23
CA ASN A 64 -31.63 77.27 -10.45
C ASN A 64 -32.99 76.80 -10.97
N ASP A 65 -32.98 75.86 -11.91
CA ASP A 65 -34.21 75.32 -12.50
C ASP A 65 -34.94 74.38 -11.54
N ILE A 66 -34.21 73.61 -10.72
CA ILE A 66 -34.76 72.82 -9.61
C ILE A 66 -35.45 73.73 -8.57
N ASP A 67 -34.87 74.88 -8.25
CA ASP A 67 -35.45 75.85 -7.31
C ASP A 67 -36.75 76.46 -7.87
N LYS A 68 -36.75 76.88 -9.15
CA LYS A 68 -37.97 77.38 -9.83
C LYS A 68 -39.05 76.32 -9.98
N ALA A 69 -38.67 75.08 -10.31
CA ALA A 69 -39.61 73.97 -10.43
C ALA A 69 -40.22 73.58 -9.07
N ARG A 70 -39.43 73.64 -7.98
CA ARG A 70 -39.96 73.49 -6.61
C ARG A 70 -41.00 74.55 -6.28
N VAL A 71 -40.68 75.82 -6.55
CA VAL A 71 -41.62 76.94 -6.31
C VAL A 71 -42.87 76.81 -7.17
N THR A 72 -42.73 76.38 -8.43
CA THR A 72 -43.87 76.13 -9.33
C THR A 72 -44.75 74.97 -8.87
N SER A 73 -44.16 73.87 -8.39
CA SER A 73 -44.91 72.73 -7.83
C SER A 73 -45.68 73.12 -6.55
N VAL A 74 -45.10 73.94 -5.66
CA VAL A 74 -45.81 74.48 -4.48
C VAL A 74 -46.91 75.46 -4.88
N PHE A 75 -46.71 76.26 -5.94
CA PHE A 75 -47.76 77.10 -6.52
C PHE A 75 -48.90 76.24 -7.10
N ALA A 76 -48.56 75.18 -7.82
CA ALA A 76 -49.52 74.22 -8.40
C ALA A 76 -50.38 73.50 -7.35
N ASP A 77 -49.79 73.11 -6.23
CA ASP A 77 -50.48 72.45 -5.11
C ASP A 77 -51.56 73.36 -4.49
N LYS A 78 -51.20 74.62 -4.20
CA LYS A 78 -52.17 75.62 -3.74
C LYS A 78 -53.33 75.83 -4.71
N ILE A 79 -53.03 75.87 -6.01
CA ILE A 79 -54.05 76.00 -7.06
C ILE A 79 -54.97 74.78 -7.06
N ASP A 80 -54.43 73.56 -6.98
CA ASP A 80 -55.26 72.35 -6.98
C ASP A 80 -56.17 72.28 -5.74
N ILE A 81 -55.66 72.66 -4.56
CA ILE A 81 -56.45 72.83 -3.34
C ILE A 81 -57.59 73.85 -3.58
N GLN A 82 -57.29 75.03 -4.14
CA GLN A 82 -58.33 76.02 -4.46
C GLN A 82 -59.36 75.49 -5.47
N LEU A 83 -58.94 74.79 -6.53
CA LEU A 83 -59.83 74.18 -7.52
C LEU A 83 -60.71 73.09 -6.90
N ALA A 84 -60.19 72.31 -5.96
CA ALA A 84 -60.97 71.33 -5.19
C ALA A 84 -62.03 72.02 -4.33
N TRP A 85 -61.70 73.12 -3.66
CA TRP A 85 -62.67 73.91 -2.89
C TRP A 85 -63.74 74.55 -3.79
N VAL A 86 -63.36 75.08 -4.95
CA VAL A 86 -64.32 75.58 -5.95
C VAL A 86 -65.28 74.47 -6.38
N LYS A 87 -64.78 73.27 -6.70
CA LYS A 87 -65.62 72.10 -7.04
C LYS A 87 -66.58 71.72 -5.90
N THR A 88 -66.13 71.77 -4.64
CA THR A 88 -67.00 71.50 -3.48
C THR A 88 -68.13 72.53 -3.37
N VAL A 89 -67.83 73.84 -3.44
CA VAL A 89 -68.85 74.91 -3.36
C VAL A 89 -69.87 74.85 -4.51
N ILE A 90 -69.43 74.38 -5.68
CA ILE A 90 -70.25 74.13 -6.88
C ILE A 90 -71.17 72.91 -6.70
N ALA A 91 -70.65 71.82 -6.11
CA ALA A 91 -71.39 70.58 -5.93
C ALA A 91 -72.35 70.60 -4.72
N ASP A 92 -72.05 71.40 -3.69
CA ASP A 92 -72.79 71.42 -2.44
C ASP A 92 -74.08 72.26 -2.53
N ALA A 93 -75.13 71.81 -1.84
CA ALA A 93 -76.49 72.35 -1.94
C ALA A 93 -76.71 73.60 -1.05
N VAL A 94 -75.68 74.45 -0.95
CA VAL A 94 -75.66 75.64 -0.08
C VAL A 94 -76.48 76.78 -0.67
N GLY A 95 -77.03 77.63 0.21
CA GLY A 95 -77.76 78.84 -0.20
C GLY A 95 -76.87 79.86 -0.94
N ASN A 96 -77.50 80.66 -1.80
CA ASN A 96 -76.77 81.60 -2.67
C ASN A 96 -75.91 82.63 -1.91
N GLU A 97 -76.30 83.04 -0.70
CA GLU A 97 -75.51 83.96 0.13
C GLU A 97 -74.17 83.35 0.60
N ASP A 98 -74.13 82.06 0.90
CA ASP A 98 -72.92 81.38 1.33
C ASP A 98 -72.02 81.01 0.13
N ARG A 99 -72.62 80.77 -1.04
CA ARG A 99 -71.89 80.66 -2.32
C ARG A 99 -71.22 81.98 -2.70
N GLU A 100 -71.89 83.13 -2.56
CA GLU A 100 -71.31 84.46 -2.79
C GLU A 100 -70.07 84.69 -1.91
N LYS A 101 -70.19 84.45 -0.58
CA LYS A 101 -69.06 84.59 0.37
C LYS A 101 -67.91 83.66 0.01
N SER A 102 -68.22 82.40 -0.31
CA SER A 102 -67.22 81.37 -0.64
C SER A 102 -66.47 81.70 -1.94
N PHE A 103 -67.17 82.08 -3.01
CA PHE A 103 -66.55 82.46 -4.27
C PHE A 103 -65.73 83.76 -4.14
N ARG A 104 -66.17 84.76 -3.36
CA ARG A 104 -65.33 85.94 -3.06
C ARG A 104 -64.07 85.59 -2.27
N HIS A 105 -64.16 84.69 -1.30
CA HIS A 105 -63.00 84.24 -0.53
C HIS A 105 -61.99 83.51 -1.44
N LEU A 106 -62.47 82.62 -2.31
CA LEU A 106 -61.64 81.90 -3.28
C LEU A 106 -61.02 82.84 -4.32
N ALA A 107 -61.78 83.82 -4.84
CA ALA A 107 -61.25 84.85 -5.73
C ALA A 107 -60.18 85.74 -5.07
N SER A 108 -60.32 86.04 -3.77
CA SER A 108 -59.29 86.74 -2.99
C SER A 108 -58.05 85.87 -2.77
N SER A 109 -58.23 84.58 -2.47
CA SER A 109 -57.11 83.65 -2.26
C SER A 109 -56.29 83.47 -3.55
N ILE A 110 -56.94 83.35 -4.71
CA ILE A 110 -56.25 83.34 -6.02
C ILE A 110 -55.57 84.70 -6.27
N ALA A 111 -56.18 85.83 -5.89
CA ALA A 111 -55.55 87.14 -6.03
C ALA A 111 -54.26 87.30 -5.20
N ASP A 112 -54.17 86.61 -4.06
CA ASP A 112 -52.96 86.56 -3.24
C ASP A 112 -51.89 85.66 -3.88
N ASP A 113 -52.25 84.49 -4.40
CA ASP A 113 -51.30 83.60 -5.08
C ASP A 113 -50.78 84.19 -6.41
N LEU A 114 -51.58 85.03 -7.10
CA LEU A 114 -51.14 85.81 -8.26
C LEU A 114 -50.05 86.86 -7.94
N LYS A 115 -49.71 87.11 -6.66
CA LYS A 115 -48.62 88.03 -6.26
C LYS A 115 -47.22 87.42 -6.35
N ILE A 116 -47.11 86.10 -6.57
CA ILE A 116 -45.83 85.40 -6.72
C ILE A 116 -44.95 86.03 -7.82
N GLU A 117 -43.66 86.20 -7.60
CA GLU A 117 -42.78 86.83 -8.59
C GLU A 117 -42.53 85.93 -9.81
N ASP A 118 -42.67 86.47 -11.01
CA ASP A 118 -42.44 85.75 -12.28
C ASP A 118 -41.02 85.14 -12.36
N ALA A 119 -40.01 85.78 -11.76
CA ALA A 119 -38.63 85.31 -11.76
C ALA A 119 -38.41 84.00 -10.99
N LEU A 120 -39.31 83.67 -10.06
CA LEU A 120 -39.24 82.47 -9.22
C LEU A 120 -40.00 81.27 -9.82
N LEU A 121 -40.75 81.48 -10.90
CA LEU A 121 -41.54 80.45 -11.57
C LEU A 121 -40.83 79.90 -12.81
N THR A 122 -41.17 78.67 -13.19
CA THR A 122 -40.86 78.14 -14.54
C THR A 122 -41.77 78.79 -15.59
N ASP A 123 -41.48 78.60 -16.87
CA ASP A 123 -42.29 79.13 -17.97
C ASP A 123 -43.75 78.65 -17.90
N ALA A 124 -43.96 77.35 -17.64
CA ALA A 124 -45.29 76.79 -17.39
C ALA A 124 -45.97 77.41 -16.15
N GLY A 125 -45.21 77.69 -15.09
CA GLY A 125 -45.73 78.41 -13.91
C GLY A 125 -46.20 79.83 -14.24
N ARG A 126 -45.43 80.56 -15.05
CA ARG A 126 -45.80 81.91 -15.52
C ARG A 126 -47.01 81.89 -16.45
N GLU A 127 -47.12 80.87 -17.31
CA GLU A 127 -48.27 80.67 -18.19
C GLU A 127 -49.54 80.35 -17.38
N GLN A 128 -49.47 79.41 -16.44
CA GLN A 128 -50.60 79.09 -15.56
C GLN A 128 -51.01 80.29 -14.71
N LYS A 129 -50.05 81.06 -14.18
CA LYS A 129 -50.31 82.32 -13.47
C LYS A 129 -51.13 83.31 -14.31
N ARG A 130 -50.84 83.44 -15.61
CA ARG A 130 -51.65 84.27 -16.52
C ARG A 130 -53.06 83.69 -16.70
N ALA A 131 -53.16 82.38 -16.90
CA ALA A 131 -54.44 81.70 -17.09
C ALA A 131 -55.38 81.83 -15.87
N LEU A 132 -54.84 81.76 -14.64
CA LEU A 132 -55.61 81.92 -13.40
C LEU A 132 -56.27 83.29 -13.22
N SER A 133 -55.82 84.32 -13.97
CA SER A 133 -56.51 85.61 -13.99
C SER A 133 -57.93 85.48 -14.59
N ALA A 134 -58.14 84.57 -15.55
CA ALA A 134 -59.45 84.25 -16.09
C ALA A 134 -60.30 83.45 -15.08
N LEU A 135 -59.71 82.49 -14.37
CA LEU A 135 -60.40 81.77 -13.29
C LEU A 135 -60.87 82.71 -12.17
N LYS A 136 -60.01 83.65 -11.74
CA LYS A 136 -60.40 84.68 -10.77
C LYS A 136 -61.59 85.49 -11.27
N GLN A 137 -61.54 85.96 -12.52
CA GLN A 137 -62.67 86.68 -13.13
C GLN A 137 -63.95 85.85 -13.12
N LYS A 138 -63.88 84.55 -13.43
CA LYS A 138 -65.05 83.65 -13.40
C LYS A 138 -65.59 83.41 -11.98
N LEU A 139 -64.74 83.45 -10.96
CA LEU A 139 -65.17 83.41 -9.56
C LEU A 139 -65.83 84.72 -9.11
N ASP A 140 -65.30 85.87 -9.53
CA ASP A 140 -65.95 87.17 -9.27
C ASP A 140 -67.32 87.26 -9.96
N GLU A 141 -67.42 86.78 -11.21
CA GLU A 141 -68.68 86.68 -11.97
C GLU A 141 -69.69 85.71 -11.30
N ALA A 142 -69.22 84.55 -10.83
CA ALA A 142 -70.07 83.58 -10.10
C ALA A 142 -70.52 84.11 -8.73
N ALA A 143 -69.66 84.84 -8.01
CA ALA A 143 -70.02 85.51 -6.77
C ALA A 143 -71.09 86.60 -6.98
N ALA A 144 -70.94 87.41 -8.03
CA ALA A 144 -71.93 88.43 -8.38
C ALA A 144 -73.28 87.81 -8.77
N ALA A 145 -73.26 86.74 -9.58
CA ALA A 145 -74.46 86.00 -9.95
C ALA A 145 -75.18 85.38 -8.72
N ALA A 146 -74.42 84.85 -7.76
CA ALA A 146 -74.97 84.32 -6.51
C ALA A 146 -75.67 85.41 -5.68
N GLY A 147 -75.07 86.60 -5.54
CA GLY A 147 -75.66 87.73 -4.82
C GLY A 147 -76.93 88.32 -5.48
N GLU A 148 -77.11 88.16 -6.80
CA GLU A 148 -78.37 88.52 -7.48
C GLU A 148 -79.53 87.54 -7.21
N GLY A 149 -79.24 86.32 -6.75
CA GLY A 149 -80.24 85.33 -6.35
C GLY A 149 -81.09 84.69 -7.47
N ARG A 150 -80.86 85.02 -8.75
CA ARG A 150 -81.58 84.41 -9.89
C ARG A 150 -80.91 83.12 -10.38
N GLN A 151 -81.61 82.00 -10.21
CA GLN A 151 -81.07 80.67 -10.48
C GLN A 151 -80.52 80.50 -11.91
N ASP A 152 -81.20 81.04 -12.94
CA ASP A 152 -80.75 80.93 -14.33
C ASP A 152 -79.44 81.68 -14.63
N VAL A 153 -79.10 82.69 -13.82
CA VAL A 153 -77.85 83.45 -13.90
C VAL A 153 -76.76 82.73 -13.13
N VAL A 154 -77.08 82.22 -11.93
CA VAL A 154 -76.20 81.38 -11.10
C VAL A 154 -75.75 80.14 -11.87
N ASP A 155 -76.67 79.37 -12.44
CA ASP A 155 -76.36 78.12 -13.17
C ASP A 155 -75.45 78.38 -14.40
N ARG A 156 -75.65 79.51 -15.09
CA ARG A 156 -74.81 79.92 -16.23
C ARG A 156 -73.41 80.34 -15.80
N ALA A 157 -73.29 81.12 -14.72
CA ALA A 157 -71.99 81.53 -14.20
C ALA A 157 -71.23 80.35 -13.59
N GLN A 158 -71.92 79.46 -12.88
CA GLN A 158 -71.38 78.20 -12.35
C GLN A 158 -70.86 77.29 -13.47
N LYS A 159 -71.62 77.07 -14.54
CA LYS A 159 -71.16 76.26 -15.68
C LYS A 159 -69.96 76.87 -16.42
N ALA A 160 -69.90 78.20 -16.51
CA ALA A 160 -68.74 78.90 -17.07
C ALA A 160 -67.50 78.76 -16.15
N LEU A 161 -67.69 78.80 -14.83
CA LEU A 161 -66.65 78.57 -13.84
C LEU A 161 -66.15 77.11 -13.84
N GLU A 162 -67.05 76.12 -13.90
CA GLU A 162 -66.71 74.68 -14.08
C GLU A 162 -65.83 74.47 -15.33
N THR A 163 -66.19 75.13 -16.43
CA THR A 163 -65.45 75.06 -17.70
C THR A 163 -64.04 75.66 -17.57
N GLU A 164 -63.87 76.73 -16.78
CA GLU A 164 -62.55 77.34 -16.53
C GLU A 164 -61.72 76.49 -15.57
N VAL A 165 -62.32 76.01 -14.48
CA VAL A 165 -61.72 75.05 -13.52
C VAL A 165 -61.16 73.82 -14.22
N ALA A 166 -61.86 73.30 -15.24
CA ALA A 166 -61.41 72.15 -16.01
C ALA A 166 -60.11 72.39 -16.80
N LYS A 167 -59.83 73.64 -17.24
CA LYS A 167 -58.60 73.97 -17.99
C LYS A 167 -57.33 73.95 -17.13
N HIS A 168 -57.48 74.08 -15.82
CA HIS A 168 -56.37 74.10 -14.87
C HIS A 168 -56.06 72.73 -14.26
N ALA A 169 -56.90 71.71 -14.55
CA ALA A 169 -56.66 70.34 -14.12
C ALA A 169 -55.37 69.78 -14.75
N GLY A 170 -54.61 69.00 -13.98
CA GLY A 170 -53.36 68.37 -14.42
C GLY A 170 -52.09 69.19 -14.14
N PHE A 171 -52.19 70.52 -13.97
CA PHE A 171 -51.02 71.39 -13.76
C PHE A 171 -50.12 70.99 -12.57
N LEU A 172 -50.70 70.47 -11.49
CA LEU A 172 -49.94 69.90 -10.36
C LEU A 172 -49.13 68.69 -10.79
N ALA A 173 -49.77 67.69 -11.41
CA ALA A 173 -49.11 66.48 -11.88
C ALA A 173 -48.00 66.79 -12.90
N ASP A 174 -48.25 67.69 -13.85
CA ASP A 174 -47.25 68.13 -14.84
C ASP A 174 -46.05 68.84 -14.17
N SER A 175 -46.33 69.69 -13.18
CA SER A 175 -45.29 70.42 -12.43
C SER A 175 -44.45 69.49 -11.54
N GLU A 176 -45.07 68.50 -10.89
CA GLU A 176 -44.38 67.47 -10.12
C GLU A 176 -43.54 66.56 -11.02
N GLN A 177 -44.08 66.15 -12.17
CA GLN A 177 -43.38 65.34 -13.16
C GLN A 177 -42.14 66.07 -13.71
N ALA A 178 -42.27 67.36 -14.02
CA ALA A 178 -41.15 68.21 -14.43
C ALA A 178 -40.11 68.39 -13.32
N PHE A 179 -40.55 68.62 -12.08
CA PHE A 179 -39.66 68.77 -10.93
C PHE A 179 -38.88 67.47 -10.64
N GLU A 180 -39.52 66.30 -10.69
CA GLU A 180 -38.82 65.02 -10.56
C GLU A 180 -37.91 64.70 -11.76
N ALA A 181 -38.20 65.19 -12.97
CA ALA A 181 -37.28 65.06 -14.11
C ALA A 181 -35.94 65.76 -13.83
N LEU A 182 -35.98 67.01 -13.37
CA LEU A 182 -34.78 67.78 -13.01
C LEU A 182 -34.01 67.12 -11.84
N LYS A 183 -34.71 66.57 -10.84
CA LYS A 183 -34.07 65.80 -9.75
C LYS A 183 -33.40 64.51 -10.28
N ARG A 184 -33.99 63.81 -11.25
CA ARG A 184 -33.38 62.63 -11.89
C ARG A 184 -32.10 63.01 -12.65
N GLU A 185 -32.10 64.14 -13.34
CA GLU A 185 -30.94 64.67 -14.05
C GLU A 185 -29.81 65.08 -13.10
N ALA A 186 -30.12 65.78 -12.00
CA ALA A 186 -29.12 66.13 -10.97
C ALA A 186 -28.45 64.89 -10.35
N ARG A 187 -29.24 63.83 -10.06
CA ARG A 187 -28.75 62.53 -9.57
C ARG A 187 -27.92 61.78 -10.62
N LEU A 188 -28.09 62.06 -11.91
CA LEU A 188 -27.28 61.50 -13.00
C LEU A 188 -25.94 62.24 -13.13
N LEU A 189 -25.97 63.58 -13.18
CA LEU A 189 -24.77 64.40 -13.27
C LEU A 189 -23.85 64.21 -12.06
N ALA A 190 -24.40 64.16 -10.85
CA ALA A 190 -23.61 63.86 -9.65
C ALA A 190 -22.90 62.49 -9.76
N MET A 191 -23.62 61.44 -10.18
CA MET A 191 -23.05 60.10 -10.38
C MET A 191 -21.96 60.10 -11.47
N LYS A 192 -22.17 60.79 -12.59
CA LYS A 192 -21.14 60.95 -13.64
C LYS A 192 -19.89 61.65 -13.10
N ARG A 193 -20.05 62.75 -12.36
CA ARG A 193 -18.93 63.49 -11.75
C ARG A 193 -18.15 62.57 -10.81
N ASP A 194 -18.84 61.86 -9.92
CA ASP A 194 -18.20 61.00 -8.92
C ASP A 194 -17.43 59.84 -9.59
N ARG A 195 -17.95 59.30 -10.71
CA ARG A 195 -17.27 58.30 -11.53
C ARG A 195 -16.02 58.83 -12.24
N VAL A 196 -16.06 60.05 -12.80
CA VAL A 196 -14.88 60.68 -13.44
C VAL A 196 -13.85 61.13 -12.40
N GLN A 197 -14.31 61.59 -11.23
CA GLN A 197 -13.44 61.97 -10.10
C GLN A 197 -12.70 60.77 -9.48
N GLY A 198 -13.29 59.57 -9.53
CA GLY A 198 -12.66 58.34 -9.07
C GLY A 198 -11.51 57.83 -9.96
N VAL A 199 -11.25 58.45 -11.12
CA VAL A 199 -10.19 58.02 -12.05
C VAL A 199 -8.81 58.51 -11.59
N THR A 200 -7.90 57.56 -11.38
CA THR A 200 -6.54 57.76 -10.84
C THR A 200 -5.41 57.48 -11.84
N SER A 201 -5.72 57.00 -13.06
CA SER A 201 -4.74 56.76 -14.12
C SER A 201 -5.29 57.01 -15.53
N GLU A 202 -4.39 57.14 -16.52
CA GLU A 202 -4.75 57.26 -17.95
C GLU A 202 -5.54 56.04 -18.46
N ALA A 203 -5.16 54.83 -18.03
CA ALA A 203 -5.83 53.59 -18.41
C ALA A 203 -7.28 53.54 -17.88
N GLU A 204 -7.50 53.95 -16.62
CA GLU A 204 -8.85 54.07 -16.04
C GLU A 204 -9.68 55.14 -16.77
N LEU A 205 -9.08 56.25 -17.21
CA LEU A 205 -9.79 57.29 -17.98
C LEU A 205 -10.23 56.78 -19.35
N SER A 206 -9.32 56.07 -20.05
CA SER A 206 -9.60 55.44 -21.34
C SER A 206 -10.69 54.37 -21.22
N GLY A 207 -10.62 53.52 -20.19
CA GLY A 207 -11.66 52.55 -19.86
C GLY A 207 -13.01 53.22 -19.59
N LEU A 208 -13.05 54.28 -18.78
CA LEU A 208 -14.29 55.03 -18.49
C LEU A 208 -14.85 55.74 -19.73
N ALA A 209 -14.00 56.22 -20.65
CA ALA A 209 -14.42 56.81 -21.92
C ALA A 209 -15.13 55.79 -22.83
N ASN A 210 -14.70 54.53 -22.80
CA ASN A 210 -15.32 53.40 -23.52
C ASN A 210 -16.46 52.72 -22.74
N THR A 211 -16.67 53.08 -21.47
CA THR A 211 -17.73 52.51 -20.64
C THR A 211 -19.07 53.21 -20.90
N ARG A 212 -20.13 52.41 -21.05
CA ARG A 212 -21.53 52.84 -21.05
C ARG A 212 -22.28 52.12 -19.93
N GLN A 213 -23.20 52.79 -19.24
CA GLN A 213 -24.06 52.14 -18.24
C GLN A 213 -25.51 52.10 -18.74
N LEU A 214 -26.11 50.91 -18.79
CA LEU A 214 -27.51 50.73 -19.19
C LEU A 214 -28.47 51.27 -18.11
N ARG A 215 -29.49 52.02 -18.51
CA ARG A 215 -30.40 52.72 -17.58
C ARG A 215 -31.86 52.70 -18.06
N ALA A 216 -32.74 52.12 -17.24
CA ALA A 216 -34.19 52.04 -17.48
C ALA A 216 -34.97 53.35 -17.20
N THR A 217 -34.33 54.40 -16.67
CA THR A 217 -34.98 55.64 -16.21
C THR A 217 -34.85 56.82 -17.18
N ALA A 218 -34.68 56.55 -18.48
CA ALA A 218 -34.78 57.55 -19.53
C ALA A 218 -36.26 57.85 -19.84
N SER A 219 -36.58 59.10 -20.22
CA SER A 219 -37.92 59.47 -20.68
C SER A 219 -38.24 58.76 -22.00
N ASN A 220 -39.42 58.15 -22.12
CA ASN A 220 -39.88 57.37 -23.29
C ASN A 220 -38.99 56.13 -23.59
N VAL A 221 -38.92 55.20 -22.63
CA VAL A 221 -38.19 53.93 -22.77
C VAL A 221 -38.73 53.12 -23.95
N ALA A 222 -37.92 52.92 -24.99
CA ALA A 222 -38.22 51.99 -26.06
C ALA A 222 -38.01 50.54 -25.58
N THR A 223 -39.11 49.80 -25.40
CA THR A 223 -39.08 48.38 -25.03
C THR A 223 -39.41 47.48 -26.21
N HIS A 224 -38.85 46.27 -26.21
CA HIS A 224 -39.21 45.20 -27.15
C HIS A 224 -39.66 43.96 -26.38
N GLY A 225 -40.88 43.49 -26.63
CA GLY A 225 -41.49 42.38 -25.88
C GLY A 225 -41.76 42.64 -24.38
N GLY A 226 -41.30 43.78 -23.84
CA GLY A 226 -41.27 44.12 -22.41
C GLY A 226 -39.87 44.56 -21.95
N ALA A 227 -38.81 44.10 -22.62
CA ALA A 227 -37.41 44.29 -22.25
C ALA A 227 -36.86 45.66 -22.67
N LEU A 228 -35.90 46.21 -21.91
CA LEU A 228 -35.19 47.45 -22.21
C LEU A 228 -34.24 47.30 -23.42
N THR A 229 -34.42 48.04 -24.50
CA THR A 229 -33.50 47.96 -25.66
C THR A 229 -32.14 48.60 -25.36
N TRP A 230 -31.05 48.07 -25.93
CA TRP A 230 -29.72 48.73 -25.91
C TRP A 230 -29.64 49.87 -26.95
N SER A 231 -30.54 50.84 -26.83
CA SER A 231 -30.54 52.08 -27.62
C SER A 231 -29.59 53.11 -27.02
N ASP A 232 -29.02 53.99 -27.84
CA ASP A 232 -28.00 54.93 -27.37
C ASP A 232 -28.56 55.91 -26.31
N LYS A 233 -29.87 56.23 -26.39
CA LYS A 233 -30.60 57.02 -25.37
C LYS A 233 -30.64 56.37 -23.99
N HIS A 234 -30.56 55.05 -23.93
CA HIS A 234 -30.58 54.27 -22.67
C HIS A 234 -29.17 54.05 -22.09
N LEU A 235 -28.13 54.52 -22.79
CA LEU A 235 -26.72 54.30 -22.45
C LEU A 235 -26.08 55.58 -21.88
N THR A 236 -25.56 55.47 -20.67
CA THR A 236 -24.91 56.59 -19.98
C THR A 236 -23.49 56.81 -20.49
N ASN A 237 -23.19 57.99 -21.01
CA ASN A 237 -21.85 58.45 -21.37
C ASN A 237 -21.23 59.25 -20.21
N PHE A 238 -20.13 58.75 -19.65
CA PHE A 238 -19.42 59.42 -18.55
C PHE A 238 -18.60 60.64 -19.03
N MET A 239 -17.91 60.47 -20.16
CA MET A 239 -16.96 61.46 -20.70
C MET A 239 -17.61 62.46 -21.69
N GLY A 240 -18.91 62.39 -21.92
CA GLY A 240 -19.65 63.33 -22.77
C GLY A 240 -21.15 63.41 -22.47
N ALA A 241 -21.91 64.07 -23.35
CA ALA A 241 -23.37 64.07 -23.28
C ALA A 241 -23.94 62.67 -23.58
N ASP A 242 -25.13 62.39 -23.05
CA ASP A 242 -25.90 61.19 -23.43
C ASP A 242 -26.56 61.42 -24.80
N ALA A 243 -26.78 60.35 -25.57
CA ALA A 243 -27.41 60.47 -26.88
C ALA A 243 -28.90 60.79 -26.78
N THR A 244 -29.40 61.61 -27.71
CA THR A 244 -30.83 61.95 -27.85
C THR A 244 -31.48 61.27 -29.06
N THR A 245 -30.71 60.52 -29.84
CA THR A 245 -31.10 59.77 -31.04
C THR A 245 -30.56 58.35 -30.95
N ASP A 246 -31.17 57.41 -31.68
CA ASP A 246 -30.73 56.00 -31.70
C ASP A 246 -30.01 55.72 -33.03
N ALA A 247 -28.68 55.71 -33.00
CA ALA A 247 -27.82 55.28 -34.10
C ALA A 247 -27.30 53.84 -33.91
N HIS A 248 -27.40 53.31 -32.68
CA HIS A 248 -26.94 51.99 -32.25
C HIS A 248 -25.45 51.72 -32.50
N ASN A 249 -24.63 52.79 -32.47
CA ASN A 249 -23.20 52.75 -32.82
C ASN A 249 -22.25 53.07 -31.66
N VAL A 250 -22.76 53.29 -30.44
CA VAL A 250 -21.93 53.65 -29.28
C VAL A 250 -21.35 52.45 -28.53
N LEU A 251 -21.80 51.24 -28.86
CA LEU A 251 -21.23 49.97 -28.41
C LEU A 251 -20.46 49.31 -29.56
N GLY A 252 -19.36 48.67 -29.21
CA GLY A 252 -18.47 47.96 -30.13
C GLY A 252 -17.41 47.16 -29.35
N LYS A 253 -16.52 46.48 -30.07
CA LYS A 253 -15.51 45.56 -29.53
C LYS A 253 -14.63 46.07 -28.35
N ASP A 254 -14.42 47.39 -28.24
CA ASP A 254 -13.58 47.99 -27.18
C ASP A 254 -14.41 48.64 -26.05
N SER A 255 -15.75 48.49 -26.09
CA SER A 255 -16.68 49.12 -25.14
C SER A 255 -17.03 48.22 -23.96
N THR A 256 -17.22 48.83 -22.78
CA THR A 256 -17.71 48.14 -21.58
C THR A 256 -19.16 48.54 -21.33
N LEU A 257 -20.09 47.58 -21.32
CA LEU A 257 -21.47 47.80 -20.90
C LEU A 257 -21.64 47.41 -19.43
N GLU A 258 -21.89 48.39 -18.57
CA GLU A 258 -22.14 48.20 -17.15
C GLU A 258 -23.63 48.00 -16.84
N PHE A 259 -23.92 46.90 -16.14
CA PHE A 259 -25.20 46.62 -15.51
C PHE A 259 -25.17 46.97 -14.02
N THR A 260 -26.30 47.49 -13.52
CA THR A 260 -26.52 47.93 -12.15
C THR A 260 -28.01 47.79 -11.82
N ARG A 261 -28.43 48.04 -10.57
CA ARG A 261 -29.87 48.17 -10.25
C ARG A 261 -30.64 49.18 -11.12
N ARG A 262 -29.95 50.17 -11.72
CA ARG A 262 -30.58 51.16 -12.62
C ARG A 262 -30.89 50.61 -14.01
N SER A 263 -30.37 49.43 -14.36
CA SER A 263 -30.51 48.80 -15.68
C SER A 263 -31.85 48.08 -15.85
N GLY A 264 -32.64 47.92 -14.78
CA GLY A 264 -33.87 47.12 -14.80
C GLY A 264 -33.59 45.63 -14.66
N GLU A 265 -34.62 44.80 -14.80
CA GLU A 265 -34.53 43.34 -14.68
C GLU A 265 -34.22 42.64 -16.02
N GLU A 266 -34.73 43.15 -17.17
CA GLU A 266 -34.51 42.54 -18.49
C GLU A 266 -34.08 43.59 -19.53
N SER A 267 -33.19 43.21 -20.46
CA SER A 267 -32.87 43.99 -21.67
C SER A 267 -32.81 43.15 -22.94
N ASP A 268 -32.97 43.83 -24.09
CA ASP A 268 -32.83 43.26 -25.44
C ASP A 268 -31.57 43.85 -26.09
N ALA A 269 -30.61 42.97 -26.41
CA ALA A 269 -29.33 43.36 -27.01
C ALA A 269 -29.40 43.57 -28.52
N ILE A 270 -30.38 42.99 -29.23
CA ILE A 270 -30.41 42.89 -30.70
C ILE A 270 -31.35 43.92 -31.32
N THR A 271 -32.47 44.23 -30.67
CA THR A 271 -33.47 45.15 -31.22
C THR A 271 -32.85 46.52 -31.58
N GLY A 272 -33.13 46.98 -32.79
CA GLY A 272 -32.63 48.23 -33.37
C GLY A 272 -31.35 48.10 -34.17
N THR A 273 -30.66 46.95 -34.14
CA THR A 273 -29.49 46.69 -35.00
C THR A 273 -29.86 46.00 -36.31
N GLY A 274 -28.88 45.82 -37.20
CA GLY A 274 -28.99 44.97 -38.39
C GLY A 274 -28.93 43.46 -38.10
N GLY A 275 -29.23 43.01 -36.87
CA GLY A 275 -29.15 41.61 -36.45
C GLY A 275 -27.79 41.17 -35.89
N VAL A 276 -26.83 42.08 -35.77
CA VAL A 276 -25.52 41.84 -35.12
C VAL A 276 -25.22 43.00 -34.18
N ARG A 277 -24.65 42.70 -33.01
CA ARG A 277 -24.07 43.70 -32.11
C ARG A 277 -22.74 43.23 -31.52
N ASP A 278 -21.74 44.11 -31.58
CA ASP A 278 -20.46 43.93 -30.91
C ASP A 278 -20.42 44.69 -29.58
N VAL A 279 -19.83 44.07 -28.55
CA VAL A 279 -19.48 44.70 -27.28
C VAL A 279 -18.15 44.10 -26.79
N GLY A 280 -17.34 44.87 -26.07
CA GLY A 280 -16.11 44.37 -25.46
C GLY A 280 -16.45 43.56 -24.21
N THR A 281 -16.80 44.25 -23.14
CA THR A 281 -17.05 43.64 -21.83
C THR A 281 -18.48 43.89 -21.36
N LEU A 282 -19.16 42.85 -20.86
CA LEU A 282 -20.37 42.99 -20.06
C LEU A 282 -19.99 42.94 -18.57
N GLN A 283 -20.19 44.04 -17.86
CA GLN A 283 -19.78 44.18 -16.47
C GLN A 283 -20.99 44.24 -15.52
N ALA A 284 -21.23 43.16 -14.80
CA ALA A 284 -22.23 43.09 -13.74
C ALA A 284 -21.68 43.70 -12.45
N ARG A 285 -22.00 44.97 -12.16
CA ARG A 285 -21.64 45.56 -10.86
C ARG A 285 -22.41 44.85 -9.74
N ARG A 286 -21.87 44.81 -8.51
CA ARG A 286 -22.46 44.16 -7.31
C ARG A 286 -23.96 44.44 -7.01
N SER A 287 -24.54 45.49 -7.58
CA SER A 287 -25.97 45.82 -7.43
C SER A 287 -26.85 45.40 -8.61
N ALA A 288 -26.28 44.75 -9.63
CA ALA A 288 -26.97 44.22 -10.78
C ALA A 288 -27.70 42.91 -10.42
N ASP A 289 -28.93 42.85 -10.88
CA ASP A 289 -29.73 41.64 -11.06
C ASP A 289 -30.42 41.87 -12.40
N HIS A 290 -29.95 41.21 -13.46
CA HIS A 290 -30.30 41.55 -14.83
C HIS A 290 -30.20 40.35 -15.79
N ASP A 291 -31.14 40.25 -16.70
CA ASP A 291 -31.19 39.27 -17.78
C ASP A 291 -31.09 39.95 -19.16
N VAL A 292 -30.21 39.44 -20.02
CA VAL A 292 -30.00 39.94 -21.40
C VAL A 292 -30.61 38.96 -22.38
N ARG A 293 -31.57 39.40 -23.19
CA ARG A 293 -32.20 38.59 -24.24
C ARG A 293 -31.51 38.79 -25.60
N VAL A 294 -31.24 37.66 -26.27
CA VAL A 294 -30.61 37.56 -27.58
C VAL A 294 -31.48 36.68 -28.48
N ASP A 295 -32.36 37.30 -29.26
CA ASP A 295 -33.26 36.62 -30.19
C ASP A 295 -32.99 37.07 -31.64
N GLY A 296 -33.02 36.13 -32.58
CA GLY A 296 -32.98 36.41 -34.02
C GLY A 296 -31.72 37.08 -34.58
N GLY A 297 -30.65 37.20 -33.80
CA GLY A 297 -29.38 37.83 -34.19
C GLY A 297 -28.22 37.52 -33.24
N THR A 298 -27.03 38.02 -33.58
CA THR A 298 -25.78 37.69 -32.90
C THR A 298 -25.32 38.80 -31.95
N LEU A 299 -25.06 38.45 -30.69
CA LEU A 299 -24.33 39.27 -29.72
C LEU A 299 -22.89 38.76 -29.62
N ASN A 300 -21.93 39.53 -30.14
CA ASN A 300 -20.50 39.26 -30.04
C ASN A 300 -19.90 39.90 -28.79
N ILE A 301 -19.29 39.10 -27.92
CA ILE A 301 -18.49 39.54 -26.77
C ILE A 301 -17.00 39.43 -27.14
N HIS A 302 -16.28 40.54 -27.25
CA HIS A 302 -14.86 40.55 -27.66
C HIS A 302 -13.88 40.48 -26.47
N GLY A 303 -14.32 40.84 -25.27
CA GLY A 303 -13.56 40.81 -24.02
C GLY A 303 -14.08 39.73 -23.08
N GLU A 304 -14.91 40.13 -22.11
CA GLU A 304 -15.41 39.23 -21.07
C GLU A 304 -16.85 39.52 -20.63
N ILE A 305 -17.50 38.53 -20.04
CA ILE A 305 -18.57 38.74 -19.06
C ILE A 305 -17.95 38.60 -17.66
N GLY A 306 -18.10 39.61 -16.80
CA GLY A 306 -17.46 39.60 -15.48
C GLY A 306 -18.16 40.46 -14.42
N GLY A 307 -17.78 40.27 -13.16
CA GLY A 307 -18.21 41.10 -12.03
C GLY A 307 -18.95 40.35 -10.90
N GLU A 308 -19.45 41.14 -9.95
CA GLU A 308 -20.00 40.65 -8.68
C GLU A 308 -21.54 40.58 -8.61
N GLY A 309 -22.27 41.12 -9.59
CA GLY A 309 -23.74 41.05 -9.65
C GLY A 309 -24.23 39.87 -10.48
N ARG A 310 -25.53 39.54 -10.40
CA ARG A 310 -26.14 38.54 -11.31
C ARG A 310 -26.21 39.14 -12.71
N LEU A 311 -25.77 38.37 -13.70
CA LEU A 311 -26.10 38.58 -15.11
C LEU A 311 -26.51 37.26 -15.76
N GLY A 312 -27.77 37.15 -16.15
CA GLY A 312 -28.22 36.12 -17.07
C GLY A 312 -28.10 36.57 -18.52
N VAL A 313 -27.83 35.64 -19.43
CA VAL A 313 -27.99 35.85 -20.87
C VAL A 313 -28.86 34.73 -21.43
N THR A 314 -29.99 35.09 -22.00
CA THR A 314 -30.97 34.16 -22.57
C THR A 314 -30.96 34.26 -24.10
N VAL A 315 -30.50 33.19 -24.74
CA VAL A 315 -30.43 33.05 -26.19
C VAL A 315 -31.60 32.19 -26.69
N GLY A 316 -32.52 32.82 -27.42
CA GLY A 316 -33.65 32.14 -28.03
C GLY A 316 -33.41 31.78 -29.50
N LYS A 317 -34.47 31.34 -30.19
CA LYS A 317 -34.42 30.87 -31.57
C LYS A 317 -33.79 31.88 -32.53
N GLY A 318 -32.79 31.41 -33.27
CA GLY A 318 -32.05 32.22 -34.24
C GLY A 318 -31.15 33.28 -33.60
N GLY A 319 -31.07 33.32 -32.27
CA GLY A 319 -30.09 34.11 -31.54
C GLY A 319 -28.78 33.35 -31.37
N THR A 320 -27.67 34.10 -31.34
CA THR A 320 -26.34 33.57 -31.03
C THR A 320 -25.63 34.47 -30.02
N LEU A 321 -25.17 33.91 -28.90
CA LEU A 321 -24.16 34.53 -28.04
C LEU A 321 -22.79 33.98 -28.44
N HIS A 322 -21.94 34.83 -29.00
CA HIS A 322 -20.62 34.45 -29.49
C HIS A 322 -19.52 35.20 -28.74
N PHE A 323 -18.65 34.47 -28.04
CA PHE A 323 -17.43 35.01 -27.46
C PHE A 323 -16.32 34.93 -28.50
N ALA A 324 -15.83 36.07 -28.97
CA ALA A 324 -14.92 36.15 -30.10
C ALA A 324 -13.51 35.60 -29.76
N ASP A 325 -12.84 35.08 -30.80
CA ASP A 325 -11.48 34.55 -30.73
C ASP A 325 -10.49 35.48 -29.97
N GLY A 326 -9.78 34.92 -28.99
CA GLY A 326 -8.80 35.64 -28.17
C GLY A 326 -9.39 36.49 -27.05
N GLY A 327 -10.72 36.57 -26.92
CA GLY A 327 -11.39 37.09 -25.74
C GLY A 327 -11.21 36.19 -24.51
N ILE A 328 -11.61 36.67 -23.34
CA ILE A 328 -11.59 35.89 -22.09
C ILE A 328 -12.80 34.94 -22.03
N GLY A 329 -13.95 35.37 -22.56
CA GLY A 329 -15.21 34.61 -22.47
C GLY A 329 -16.04 35.04 -21.25
N VAL A 330 -16.25 34.14 -20.29
CA VAL A 330 -16.72 34.48 -18.93
C VAL A 330 -15.53 34.46 -18.00
N SER A 331 -15.30 35.54 -17.25
CA SER A 331 -14.18 35.63 -16.31
C SER A 331 -14.29 34.61 -15.18
N SER A 332 -13.15 34.10 -14.72
CA SER A 332 -13.06 33.22 -13.54
C SER A 332 -13.39 33.92 -12.21
N ASP A 333 -13.49 35.25 -12.19
CA ASP A 333 -13.92 36.02 -11.01
C ASP A 333 -15.41 36.39 -11.03
N ALA A 334 -16.14 36.05 -12.10
CA ALA A 334 -17.57 36.26 -12.21
C ALA A 334 -18.32 35.44 -11.16
N LYS A 335 -19.22 36.08 -10.41
CA LYS A 335 -19.88 35.43 -9.25
C LYS A 335 -21.20 34.73 -9.56
N ASP A 336 -21.96 35.25 -10.51
CA ASP A 336 -23.31 34.79 -10.81
C ASP A 336 -23.64 35.10 -12.29
N VAL A 337 -23.13 34.25 -13.19
CA VAL A 337 -23.36 34.34 -14.63
C VAL A 337 -24.08 33.08 -15.09
N THR A 338 -25.30 33.23 -15.61
CA THR A 338 -26.08 32.11 -16.14
C THR A 338 -26.36 32.30 -17.63
N LEU A 339 -25.91 31.36 -18.46
CA LEU A 339 -26.13 31.39 -19.91
C LEU A 339 -27.19 30.35 -20.30
N TRP A 340 -28.29 30.79 -20.91
CA TRP A 340 -29.38 29.91 -21.37
C TRP A 340 -29.40 29.86 -22.89
N ALA A 341 -29.56 28.65 -23.45
CA ALA A 341 -29.94 28.45 -24.84
C ALA A 341 -31.27 27.69 -24.91
N GLY A 342 -32.25 28.17 -25.68
CA GLY A 342 -33.56 27.52 -25.82
C GLY A 342 -34.58 27.88 -24.73
N ARG A 343 -34.44 29.04 -24.06
CA ARG A 343 -35.43 29.61 -23.12
C ARG A 343 -35.99 30.93 -23.68
N SER A 344 -37.28 31.17 -23.46
CA SER A 344 -37.87 32.52 -23.51
C SER A 344 -39.08 32.58 -22.56
N GLU A 345 -39.36 33.76 -21.99
CA GLU A 345 -40.34 33.89 -20.90
C GLU A 345 -41.82 33.83 -21.33
N LYS A 346 -42.11 33.63 -22.62
CA LYS A 346 -43.46 33.71 -23.20
C LYS A 346 -43.82 32.54 -24.14
N GLY A 347 -43.32 31.34 -23.84
CA GLY A 347 -43.79 30.10 -24.46
C GLY A 347 -43.23 29.85 -25.86
N SER A 348 -41.98 29.37 -25.89
CA SER A 348 -41.20 29.06 -27.11
C SER A 348 -40.78 30.31 -27.89
N PRO A 349 -39.51 30.39 -28.28
CA PRO A 349 -39.13 29.55 -29.42
C PRO A 349 -37.90 28.65 -29.15
N GLU A 350 -38.03 27.35 -29.45
CA GLU A 350 -36.95 26.36 -29.41
C GLU A 350 -35.74 26.80 -30.25
N GLY A 351 -34.52 26.59 -29.73
CA GLY A 351 -33.27 26.96 -30.39
C GLY A 351 -32.48 28.07 -29.70
N GLY A 352 -31.30 28.35 -30.24
CA GLY A 352 -30.34 29.34 -29.72
C GLY A 352 -28.95 28.72 -29.61
N THR A 353 -27.91 29.54 -29.82
CA THR A 353 -26.53 29.06 -29.89
C THR A 353 -25.62 29.86 -28.97
N ILE A 354 -24.80 29.18 -28.17
CA ILE A 354 -23.72 29.77 -27.37
C ILE A 354 -22.40 29.25 -27.95
N GLU A 355 -21.52 30.15 -28.40
CA GLU A 355 -20.25 29.81 -29.03
C GLU A 355 -19.09 30.45 -28.25
N PHE A 356 -18.24 29.62 -27.67
CA PHE A 356 -16.95 30.01 -27.11
C PHE A 356 -15.88 29.89 -28.21
N GLY A 357 -15.50 31.02 -28.78
CA GLY A 357 -14.45 31.12 -29.81
C GLY A 357 -13.07 30.72 -29.31
N LYS A 358 -12.07 30.77 -30.20
CA LYS A 358 -10.74 30.22 -29.94
C LYS A 358 -10.09 30.85 -28.71
N HIS A 359 -9.52 30.00 -27.86
CA HIS A 359 -8.84 30.39 -26.61
C HIS A 359 -9.70 31.14 -25.57
N THR A 360 -11.03 31.17 -25.70
CA THR A 360 -11.94 31.72 -24.69
C THR A 360 -12.24 30.72 -23.56
N GLY A 361 -12.88 31.16 -22.48
CA GLY A 361 -13.27 30.29 -21.35
C GLY A 361 -14.70 30.53 -20.87
N ALA A 362 -15.36 29.49 -20.34
CA ALA A 362 -16.65 29.62 -19.63
C ALA A 362 -16.50 29.97 -18.13
N GLY A 363 -15.27 30.07 -17.62
CA GLY A 363 -14.97 30.54 -16.28
C GLY A 363 -15.73 29.76 -15.20
N THR A 364 -16.66 30.44 -14.54
CA THR A 364 -17.54 29.98 -13.45
C THR A 364 -19.03 29.94 -13.86
N ALA A 365 -19.34 30.02 -15.16
CA ALA A 365 -20.72 30.14 -15.62
C ALA A 365 -21.56 28.89 -15.33
N THR A 366 -22.85 29.11 -15.06
CA THR A 366 -23.88 28.08 -15.16
C THR A 366 -24.44 28.12 -16.59
N ILE A 367 -24.31 27.05 -17.37
CA ILE A 367 -24.77 27.00 -18.76
C ILE A 367 -25.90 25.97 -18.87
N ILE A 368 -27.08 26.41 -19.31
CA ILE A 368 -28.28 25.57 -19.37
C ILE A 368 -28.84 25.56 -20.79
N LEU A 369 -28.76 24.39 -21.43
CA LEU A 369 -29.25 24.16 -22.78
C LEU A 369 -30.58 23.40 -22.70
N LYS A 370 -31.65 24.01 -23.19
CA LYS A 370 -32.95 23.37 -23.37
C LYS A 370 -33.13 22.95 -24.85
N LYS A 371 -34.21 22.25 -25.16
CA LYS A 371 -34.47 21.63 -26.48
C LYS A 371 -34.17 22.58 -27.65
N GLY A 372 -33.32 22.10 -28.58
CA GLY A 372 -32.83 22.85 -29.74
C GLY A 372 -31.66 23.79 -29.45
N GLY A 373 -31.32 24.02 -28.18
CA GLY A 373 -30.15 24.81 -27.77
C GLY A 373 -28.84 24.11 -28.12
N SER A 374 -27.84 24.89 -28.52
CA SER A 374 -26.52 24.41 -28.93
C SER A 374 -25.40 25.16 -28.21
N LEU A 375 -24.38 24.43 -27.76
CA LEU A 375 -23.17 24.97 -27.15
C LEU A 375 -21.94 24.48 -27.92
N HIS A 376 -21.06 25.39 -28.30
CA HIS A 376 -19.81 25.06 -28.98
C HIS A 376 -18.61 25.67 -28.25
N PHE A 377 -17.60 24.85 -27.97
CA PHE A 377 -16.26 25.29 -27.57
C PHE A 377 -15.29 25.01 -28.72
N ALA A 378 -14.73 26.08 -29.29
CA ALA A 378 -13.79 26.03 -30.39
C ALA A 378 -12.35 25.72 -29.93
N GLU A 379 -11.41 25.71 -30.89
CA GLU A 379 -10.02 25.34 -30.67
C GLU A 379 -9.35 26.08 -29.49
N GLY A 380 -8.84 25.31 -28.54
CA GLY A 380 -8.18 25.84 -27.35
C GLY A 380 -9.09 26.54 -26.34
N ALA A 381 -10.42 26.58 -26.56
CA ALA A 381 -11.38 27.07 -25.59
C ALA A 381 -11.52 26.10 -24.40
N ASN A 382 -12.03 26.59 -23.26
CA ASN A 382 -12.13 25.80 -22.03
C ASN A 382 -13.42 26.03 -21.24
N ALA A 383 -14.00 24.97 -20.66
CA ALA A 383 -15.17 25.09 -19.79
C ALA A 383 -14.86 25.63 -18.37
N GLY A 384 -13.58 25.73 -17.98
CA GLY A 384 -13.20 26.19 -16.65
C GLY A 384 -13.74 25.28 -15.54
N VAL A 385 -14.50 25.87 -14.61
CA VAL A 385 -15.23 25.22 -13.50
C VAL A 385 -16.76 25.34 -13.69
N SER A 386 -17.25 25.51 -14.93
CA SER A 386 -18.67 25.71 -15.23
C SER A 386 -19.55 24.51 -14.86
N ASP A 387 -20.79 24.77 -14.46
CA ASP A 387 -21.86 23.77 -14.44
C ASP A 387 -22.62 23.80 -15.78
N ILE A 388 -22.65 22.68 -16.51
CA ILE A 388 -23.29 22.58 -17.84
C ILE A 388 -24.42 21.55 -17.80
N GLU A 389 -25.66 22.01 -17.98
CA GLU A 389 -26.87 21.17 -18.12
C GLU A 389 -27.28 21.08 -19.60
N ILE A 390 -27.23 19.89 -20.19
CA ILE A 390 -27.62 19.62 -21.57
C ILE A 390 -28.93 18.84 -21.57
N GLY A 391 -30.06 19.53 -21.71
CA GLY A 391 -31.39 18.91 -21.70
C GLY A 391 -31.72 18.11 -22.97
N GLN A 392 -32.84 17.39 -22.94
CA GLN A 392 -33.30 16.56 -24.07
C GLN A 392 -33.45 17.36 -25.37
N GLY A 393 -32.82 16.85 -26.43
CA GLY A 393 -32.78 17.50 -27.74
C GLY A 393 -31.92 18.77 -27.80
N ALA A 394 -31.07 19.04 -26.79
CA ALA A 394 -29.98 19.99 -26.85
C ALA A 394 -28.66 19.30 -27.22
N SER A 395 -27.65 20.10 -27.61
CA SER A 395 -26.32 19.57 -27.96
C SER A 395 -25.17 20.45 -27.46
N ALA A 396 -24.09 19.83 -26.99
CA ALA A 396 -22.84 20.51 -26.67
C ALA A 396 -21.66 19.84 -27.37
N THR A 397 -20.75 20.64 -27.93
CA THR A 397 -19.57 20.15 -28.67
C THR A 397 -18.29 20.85 -28.22
N PHE A 398 -17.29 20.06 -27.85
CA PHE A 398 -15.90 20.47 -27.62
C PHE A 398 -15.07 20.08 -28.84
N HIS A 399 -14.62 21.05 -29.63
CA HIS A 399 -13.80 20.82 -30.83
C HIS A 399 -12.38 21.34 -30.60
N SER A 400 -11.41 20.43 -30.45
CA SER A 400 -10.03 20.79 -30.07
C SER A 400 -9.95 21.59 -28.75
N ALA A 401 -10.96 21.46 -27.90
CA ALA A 401 -11.22 22.23 -26.68
C ALA A 401 -11.03 21.38 -25.41
N THR A 402 -11.19 21.96 -24.22
CA THR A 402 -11.12 21.19 -22.95
C THR A 402 -12.30 21.44 -22.02
N ALA A 403 -12.86 20.36 -21.46
CA ALA A 403 -13.82 20.46 -20.36
C ALA A 403 -13.17 20.82 -19.01
N ALA A 404 -11.83 20.84 -18.94
CA ALA A 404 -11.04 21.28 -17.78
C ALA A 404 -11.40 20.58 -16.46
N VAL A 405 -12.28 21.18 -15.65
CA VAL A 405 -12.80 20.67 -14.37
C VAL A 405 -14.31 20.96 -14.23
N ALA A 406 -15.00 21.12 -15.34
CA ALA A 406 -16.43 21.41 -15.39
C ALA A 406 -17.28 20.19 -14.97
N SER A 407 -18.51 20.48 -14.55
CA SER A 407 -19.57 19.52 -14.26
C SER A 407 -20.52 19.47 -15.46
N LEU A 408 -20.70 18.29 -16.07
CA LEU A 408 -21.49 18.11 -17.30
C LEU A 408 -22.60 17.09 -17.07
N GLN A 409 -23.85 17.56 -17.00
CA GLN A 409 -25.04 16.72 -16.93
C GLN A 409 -25.68 16.62 -18.32
N ASN A 410 -25.59 15.44 -18.95
CA ASN A 410 -26.07 15.21 -20.31
C ASN A 410 -27.33 14.35 -20.34
N ASP A 411 -28.46 14.97 -20.68
CA ASP A 411 -29.74 14.35 -21.07
C ASP A 411 -29.99 14.54 -22.59
N GLY A 412 -29.00 15.05 -23.33
CA GLY A 412 -29.04 15.31 -24.77
C GLY A 412 -27.87 14.66 -25.51
N THR A 413 -27.17 15.44 -26.34
CA THR A 413 -25.96 14.99 -27.05
C THR A 413 -24.73 15.79 -26.64
N LEU A 414 -23.69 15.12 -26.15
CA LEU A 414 -22.41 15.71 -25.78
C LEU A 414 -21.29 15.11 -26.65
N THR A 415 -20.56 15.95 -27.38
CA THR A 415 -19.48 15.51 -28.28
C THR A 415 -18.14 16.14 -27.90
N PHE A 416 -17.09 15.32 -27.83
CA PHE A 416 -15.70 15.73 -27.75
C PHE A 416 -15.00 15.25 -29.03
N GLU A 417 -14.41 16.16 -29.80
CA GLU A 417 -13.79 15.82 -31.07
C GLU A 417 -12.49 16.56 -31.39
N SER A 418 -11.77 16.06 -32.38
CA SER A 418 -10.62 16.73 -33.02
C SER A 418 -9.45 17.06 -32.06
N GLY A 419 -9.16 16.19 -31.09
CA GLY A 419 -8.13 16.40 -30.08
C GLY A 419 -8.64 17.06 -28.79
N ALA A 420 -9.97 17.15 -28.62
CA ALA A 420 -10.58 17.63 -27.39
C ALA A 420 -10.25 16.76 -26.17
N LYS A 421 -10.25 17.38 -24.99
CA LYS A 421 -9.79 16.81 -23.72
C LYS A 421 -10.88 16.90 -22.66
N ALA A 422 -11.19 15.78 -22.00
CA ALA A 422 -12.13 15.77 -20.88
C ALA A 422 -11.52 16.35 -19.58
N GLY A 423 -10.18 16.36 -19.46
CA GLY A 423 -9.49 16.95 -18.30
C GLY A 423 -9.70 16.14 -17.02
N ARG A 424 -10.30 16.77 -16.00
CA ARG A 424 -10.86 16.17 -14.78
C ARG A 424 -12.32 16.61 -14.63
N ALA A 425 -13.06 16.63 -15.73
CA ALA A 425 -14.48 16.94 -15.70
C ALA A 425 -15.28 15.78 -15.10
N ASP A 426 -16.37 16.13 -14.41
CA ASP A 426 -17.35 15.18 -13.91
C ASP A 426 -18.48 15.11 -14.93
N ILE A 427 -18.66 13.96 -15.59
CA ILE A 427 -19.59 13.79 -16.71
C ILE A 427 -20.63 12.74 -16.36
N VAL A 428 -21.91 13.13 -16.34
CA VAL A 428 -23.04 12.23 -16.11
C VAL A 428 -23.87 12.15 -17.38
N ASN A 429 -23.81 11.00 -18.07
CA ASN A 429 -24.68 10.70 -19.22
C ASN A 429 -25.95 10.00 -18.73
N GLN A 430 -27.09 10.65 -18.86
CA GLN A 430 -28.40 10.15 -18.42
C GLN A 430 -28.94 9.06 -19.34
N SER A 431 -30.02 8.39 -18.90
CA SER A 431 -30.67 7.35 -19.71
C SER A 431 -31.28 7.93 -20.98
N GLY A 432 -31.00 7.30 -22.12
CA GLY A 432 -31.41 7.78 -23.45
C GLY A 432 -30.50 8.85 -24.07
N ALA A 433 -29.53 9.39 -23.32
CA ALA A 433 -28.61 10.41 -23.80
C ALA A 433 -27.34 9.80 -24.44
N LEU A 434 -26.68 10.60 -25.29
CA LEU A 434 -25.51 10.20 -26.07
C LEU A 434 -24.28 11.05 -25.71
N VAL A 435 -23.19 10.40 -25.30
CA VAL A 435 -21.85 11.00 -25.27
C VAL A 435 -21.00 10.38 -26.38
N THR A 436 -20.29 11.21 -27.15
CA THR A 436 -19.33 10.77 -28.16
C THR A 436 -17.96 11.40 -27.92
N PHE A 437 -16.93 10.57 -27.84
CA PHE A 437 -15.53 10.97 -27.89
C PHE A 437 -14.93 10.48 -29.22
N ARG A 438 -14.42 11.39 -30.06
CA ARG A 438 -13.89 11.07 -31.39
C ARG A 438 -12.54 11.74 -31.63
N ASN A 439 -11.45 10.95 -31.69
CA ASN A 439 -10.09 11.48 -31.68
C ASN A 439 -9.84 12.36 -30.43
N ALA A 440 -10.29 11.92 -29.25
CA ALA A 440 -10.29 12.70 -28.01
C ALA A 440 -9.47 12.01 -26.89
N ASP A 441 -9.30 12.70 -25.77
CA ASP A 441 -8.52 12.25 -24.61
C ASP A 441 -9.35 12.39 -23.32
N LEU A 442 -9.66 11.27 -22.66
CA LEU A 442 -10.43 11.24 -21.41
C LEU A 442 -9.61 11.73 -20.20
N GLN A 443 -8.27 11.73 -20.31
CA GLN A 443 -7.34 12.21 -19.29
C GLN A 443 -7.54 11.61 -17.90
N ARG A 444 -8.33 12.29 -17.05
CA ARG A 444 -8.61 11.93 -15.65
C ARG A 444 -10.06 12.30 -15.29
N ALA A 445 -10.96 12.33 -16.27
CA ALA A 445 -12.37 12.59 -16.06
C ALA A 445 -13.05 11.43 -15.32
N GLU A 446 -14.16 11.75 -14.63
CA GLU A 446 -15.07 10.77 -14.06
C GLU A 446 -16.34 10.74 -14.92
N LEU A 447 -16.58 9.61 -15.59
CA LEU A 447 -17.72 9.43 -16.50
C LEU A 447 -18.68 8.37 -15.96
N VAL A 448 -19.87 8.81 -15.57
CA VAL A 448 -20.99 7.93 -15.21
C VAL A 448 -21.91 7.81 -16.42
N ASN A 449 -21.99 6.61 -17.00
CA ASN A 449 -22.84 6.32 -18.15
C ASN A 449 -24.09 5.54 -17.74
N LEU A 450 -25.26 6.15 -17.92
CA LEU A 450 -26.59 5.54 -17.82
C LEU A 450 -27.30 5.45 -19.19
N GLY A 451 -26.67 5.97 -20.24
CA GLY A 451 -27.16 6.00 -21.63
C GLY A 451 -26.20 5.30 -22.58
N THR A 452 -25.93 5.94 -23.72
CA THR A 452 -24.93 5.45 -24.70
C THR A 452 -23.68 6.32 -24.71
N THR A 453 -22.51 5.70 -24.59
CA THR A 453 -21.20 6.34 -24.78
C THR A 453 -20.48 5.70 -25.97
N HIS A 454 -19.96 6.51 -26.89
CA HIS A 454 -19.12 6.07 -27.99
C HIS A 454 -17.69 6.60 -27.83
N LEU A 455 -16.70 5.71 -27.85
CA LEU A 455 -15.27 6.04 -27.78
C LEU A 455 -14.60 5.63 -29.10
N GLU A 456 -14.39 6.59 -30.01
CA GLU A 456 -13.74 6.39 -31.31
C GLU A 456 -12.35 7.04 -31.30
N ARG A 457 -11.28 6.26 -31.57
CA ARG A 457 -9.89 6.75 -31.58
C ARG A 457 -9.53 7.59 -30.35
N THR A 458 -10.03 7.16 -29.20
CA THR A 458 -9.97 7.90 -27.95
C THR A 458 -8.86 7.33 -27.05
N MET A 459 -8.15 8.22 -26.35
CA MET A 459 -7.19 7.83 -25.30
C MET A 459 -7.91 7.80 -23.95
N GLY A 460 -7.81 6.68 -23.23
CA GLY A 460 -8.45 6.48 -21.93
C GLY A 460 -7.77 7.22 -20.77
N GLY A 461 -6.49 7.55 -20.91
CA GLY A 461 -5.70 8.18 -19.85
C GLY A 461 -5.71 7.36 -18.55
N SER A 462 -5.91 8.03 -17.43
CA SER A 462 -6.20 7.46 -16.10
C SER A 462 -7.62 7.84 -15.65
N ALA A 463 -8.58 7.91 -16.57
CA ALA A 463 -9.98 8.25 -16.28
C ALA A 463 -10.72 7.10 -15.57
N THR A 464 -11.89 7.40 -15.01
CA THR A 464 -12.81 6.42 -14.43
C THR A 464 -14.11 6.41 -15.21
N LEU A 465 -14.54 5.24 -15.68
CA LEU A 465 -15.80 5.03 -16.41
C LEU A 465 -16.67 4.02 -15.64
N ILE A 466 -17.84 4.47 -15.20
CA ILE A 466 -18.86 3.61 -14.58
C ILE A 466 -19.99 3.42 -15.60
N ASN A 467 -20.15 2.20 -16.10
CA ASN A 467 -21.23 1.83 -17.01
C ASN A 467 -22.38 1.17 -16.23
N GLY A 468 -23.49 1.90 -16.07
CA GLY A 468 -24.65 1.51 -15.27
C GLY A 468 -25.51 0.40 -15.89
N VAL A 469 -26.61 0.08 -15.22
CA VAL A 469 -27.62 -0.89 -15.69
C VAL A 469 -28.22 -0.39 -17.00
N ASP A 470 -28.43 -1.29 -17.96
CA ASP A 470 -28.94 -1.05 -19.32
C ASP A 470 -28.11 -0.07 -20.19
N ALA A 471 -27.03 0.48 -19.66
CA ALA A 471 -26.16 1.43 -20.34
C ALA A 471 -25.17 0.75 -21.30
N HIS A 472 -24.87 1.42 -22.41
CA HIS A 472 -24.01 0.92 -23.47
C HIS A 472 -22.74 1.75 -23.65
N VAL A 473 -21.58 1.08 -23.76
CA VAL A 473 -20.33 1.69 -24.22
C VAL A 473 -19.84 0.94 -25.44
N ASP A 474 -19.70 1.63 -26.57
CA ASP A 474 -19.05 1.10 -27.77
C ASP A 474 -17.68 1.77 -27.93
N VAL A 475 -16.63 0.96 -28.09
CA VAL A 475 -15.24 1.40 -28.18
C VAL A 475 -14.63 0.90 -29.48
N LEU A 476 -14.13 1.83 -30.29
CA LEU A 476 -13.59 1.60 -31.62
C LEU A 476 -12.21 2.25 -31.77
N ASP A 477 -11.23 1.49 -32.27
CA ASP A 477 -9.86 1.96 -32.57
C ASP A 477 -9.18 2.76 -31.44
N SER A 478 -9.50 2.49 -30.17
CA SER A 478 -9.13 3.33 -29.02
C SER A 478 -8.03 2.72 -28.15
N ASP A 479 -7.23 3.56 -27.48
CA ASP A 479 -6.22 3.10 -26.52
C ASP A 479 -6.69 3.39 -25.09
N LEU A 480 -7.17 2.35 -24.41
CA LEU A 480 -7.77 2.47 -23.07
C LEU A 480 -6.74 2.62 -21.95
N GLN A 481 -5.43 2.58 -22.24
CA GLN A 481 -4.32 2.92 -21.31
C GLN A 481 -4.58 2.47 -19.86
N GLN A 482 -4.70 3.40 -18.91
CA GLN A 482 -4.91 3.13 -17.48
C GLN A 482 -6.37 3.36 -17.03
N LEU A 483 -7.33 3.31 -17.97
CA LEU A 483 -8.76 3.48 -17.69
C LEU A 483 -9.22 2.49 -16.61
N GLY A 484 -9.87 3.01 -15.57
CA GLY A 484 -10.68 2.22 -14.66
C GLY A 484 -12.09 2.10 -15.21
N LEU A 485 -12.54 0.88 -15.50
CA LEU A 485 -13.87 0.59 -16.04
C LEU A 485 -14.64 -0.31 -15.08
N ALA A 486 -15.72 0.20 -14.48
CA ALA A 486 -16.68 -0.59 -13.72
C ALA A 486 -17.92 -0.85 -14.59
N ASN A 487 -18.27 -2.11 -14.85
CA ASN A 487 -19.30 -2.47 -15.84
C ASN A 487 -20.46 -3.31 -15.26
N VAL A 488 -21.63 -2.69 -15.18
CA VAL A 488 -22.93 -3.33 -14.88
C VAL A 488 -23.73 -3.61 -16.16
N GLY A 489 -23.60 -2.73 -17.17
CA GLY A 489 -24.31 -2.82 -18.46
C GLY A 489 -23.57 -3.61 -19.55
N VAL A 490 -23.56 -3.08 -20.78
CA VAL A 490 -22.89 -3.69 -21.94
C VAL A 490 -21.76 -2.82 -22.45
N VAL A 491 -20.52 -3.34 -22.41
CA VAL A 491 -19.34 -2.73 -23.05
C VAL A 491 -18.94 -3.58 -24.25
N THR A 492 -18.66 -2.94 -25.39
CA THR A 492 -18.19 -3.58 -26.61
C THR A 492 -16.87 -2.95 -27.05
N LEU A 493 -15.82 -3.76 -27.24
CA LEU A 493 -14.50 -3.33 -27.69
C LEU A 493 -14.22 -3.91 -29.08
N ARG A 494 -13.93 -3.04 -30.07
CA ARG A 494 -13.86 -3.39 -31.50
C ARG A 494 -12.73 -2.67 -32.22
N GLY A 495 -12.42 -3.13 -33.44
CA GLY A 495 -11.36 -2.54 -34.26
C GLY A 495 -9.99 -2.75 -33.63
N ASN A 496 -9.11 -1.75 -33.75
CA ASN A 496 -7.72 -1.79 -33.30
C ASN A 496 -7.56 -1.38 -31.82
N THR A 497 -8.58 -1.65 -30.99
CA THR A 497 -8.64 -1.20 -29.59
C THR A 497 -7.62 -1.92 -28.70
N GLN A 498 -6.93 -1.18 -27.84
CA GLN A 498 -5.93 -1.67 -26.88
C GLN A 498 -6.36 -1.39 -25.43
N ALA A 499 -6.03 -2.30 -24.50
CA ALA A 499 -6.43 -2.20 -23.10
C ALA A 499 -5.37 -2.76 -22.11
N ARG A 500 -4.08 -2.73 -22.52
CA ARG A 500 -2.96 -3.42 -21.84
C ARG A 500 -2.76 -3.06 -20.37
N ASP A 501 -3.03 -1.82 -19.98
CA ASP A 501 -2.87 -1.35 -18.59
C ASP A 501 -4.23 -1.08 -17.91
N ALA A 502 -5.35 -1.34 -18.59
CA ALA A 502 -6.68 -0.99 -18.10
C ALA A 502 -7.12 -1.94 -16.98
N ARG A 503 -7.93 -1.42 -16.06
CA ARG A 503 -8.57 -2.20 -14.99
C ARG A 503 -10.05 -2.34 -15.30
N ILE A 504 -10.51 -3.56 -15.58
CA ILE A 504 -11.92 -3.85 -15.82
C ILE A 504 -12.50 -4.60 -14.62
N GLU A 505 -13.42 -3.96 -13.92
CA GLU A 505 -14.22 -4.55 -12.85
C GLU A 505 -15.63 -4.85 -13.37
N MET A 506 -15.98 -6.14 -13.40
CA MET A 506 -17.26 -6.63 -13.88
C MET A 506 -18.24 -6.75 -12.70
N LEU A 507 -19.38 -6.09 -12.80
CA LEU A 507 -20.41 -5.98 -11.75
C LEU A 507 -21.75 -6.58 -12.21
N GLY A 508 -21.69 -7.71 -12.91
CA GLY A 508 -22.81 -8.43 -13.51
C GLY A 508 -22.96 -8.22 -15.02
N GLY A 509 -22.28 -7.23 -15.60
CA GLY A 509 -22.44 -6.83 -16.99
C GLY A 509 -21.86 -7.77 -18.05
N LYS A 510 -22.01 -7.36 -19.31
CA LYS A 510 -21.42 -8.02 -20.49
C LYS A 510 -20.24 -7.20 -21.02
N LEU A 511 -19.12 -7.87 -21.27
CA LEU A 511 -17.97 -7.34 -22.01
C LEU A 511 -17.86 -8.14 -23.32
N ASN A 512 -18.09 -7.49 -24.45
CA ASN A 512 -17.93 -8.11 -25.77
C ASN A 512 -16.64 -7.64 -26.44
N VAL A 513 -15.80 -8.58 -26.87
CA VAL A 513 -14.52 -8.32 -27.57
C VAL A 513 -14.43 -9.13 -28.87
N SER A 514 -15.56 -9.61 -29.40
CA SER A 514 -15.65 -10.44 -30.61
C SER A 514 -15.10 -9.80 -31.88
N ASP A 515 -15.14 -8.46 -31.95
CA ASP A 515 -14.92 -7.68 -33.17
C ASP A 515 -13.60 -6.89 -33.11
N ILE A 516 -12.65 -7.35 -32.30
CA ILE A 516 -11.26 -6.87 -32.32
C ILE A 516 -10.61 -7.29 -33.66
N GLU A 517 -9.89 -6.36 -34.28
CA GLU A 517 -9.15 -6.60 -35.51
C GLU A 517 -7.77 -7.21 -35.24
N ALA A 518 -7.21 -7.83 -36.27
CA ALA A 518 -5.89 -8.43 -36.22
C ALA A 518 -4.81 -7.36 -36.43
N THR A 519 -3.87 -7.22 -35.49
CA THR A 519 -2.76 -6.28 -35.64
C THR A 519 -1.83 -6.69 -36.79
N ALA A 520 -1.80 -5.88 -37.85
CA ALA A 520 -1.07 -6.19 -39.08
C ALA A 520 0.47 -6.07 -38.93
N SER A 521 1.10 -7.09 -38.34
CA SER A 521 2.55 -7.26 -38.31
C SER A 521 2.95 -8.62 -38.88
N ALA A 522 3.61 -8.60 -40.04
CA ALA A 522 4.14 -9.71 -40.85
C ALA A 522 4.10 -11.13 -40.23
N GLY A 523 3.17 -11.96 -40.70
CA GLY A 523 2.86 -13.29 -40.19
C GLY A 523 1.35 -13.42 -39.94
N GLU A 524 0.83 -14.63 -39.78
CA GLU A 524 -0.59 -14.85 -39.44
C GLU A 524 -0.96 -14.07 -38.18
N SER A 525 -1.79 -13.04 -38.33
CA SER A 525 -2.11 -12.10 -37.26
C SER A 525 -3.34 -12.59 -36.50
N ASP A 526 -3.11 -13.24 -35.37
CA ASP A 526 -4.18 -13.61 -34.43
C ASP A 526 -4.83 -12.35 -33.84
N LYS A 527 -6.16 -12.23 -33.97
CA LYS A 527 -6.96 -11.24 -33.23
C LYS A 527 -6.67 -11.39 -31.73
N THR A 528 -6.04 -10.40 -31.12
CA THR A 528 -5.58 -10.49 -29.73
C THR A 528 -5.88 -9.21 -28.97
N LEU A 529 -6.52 -9.34 -27.80
CA LEU A 529 -6.72 -8.24 -26.86
C LEU A 529 -6.06 -8.58 -25.52
N SER A 530 -5.09 -7.76 -25.12
CA SER A 530 -4.54 -7.77 -23.77
C SER A 530 -5.33 -6.83 -22.86
N LEU A 531 -5.77 -7.35 -21.71
CA LEU A 531 -6.33 -6.58 -20.59
C LEU A 531 -5.30 -6.52 -19.46
N GLY A 532 -5.19 -5.35 -18.81
CA GLY A 532 -4.31 -5.16 -17.68
C GLY A 532 -4.72 -5.96 -16.44
N SER A 533 -5.99 -5.83 -16.06
CA SER A 533 -6.65 -6.53 -14.95
C SER A 533 -8.11 -6.78 -15.32
N LEU A 534 -8.62 -7.98 -14.98
CA LEU A 534 -10.03 -8.36 -15.13
C LEU A 534 -10.49 -9.05 -13.84
N SER A 535 -11.44 -8.42 -13.14
CA SER A 535 -11.98 -8.94 -11.88
C SER A 535 -13.50 -8.78 -11.78
N GLY A 536 -14.12 -9.44 -10.80
CA GLY A 536 -15.57 -9.38 -10.53
C GLY A 536 -16.37 -10.49 -11.22
N VAL A 537 -17.65 -10.23 -11.49
CA VAL A 537 -18.62 -11.19 -12.04
C VAL A 537 -19.32 -10.63 -13.28
N GLY A 538 -19.65 -11.46 -14.26
CA GLY A 538 -20.29 -11.04 -15.50
C GLY A 538 -20.01 -12.00 -16.65
N LYS A 539 -20.26 -11.58 -17.89
CA LYS A 539 -20.02 -12.41 -19.08
C LYS A 539 -19.03 -11.75 -20.04
N VAL A 540 -17.95 -12.44 -20.38
CA VAL A 540 -16.98 -12.02 -21.40
C VAL A 540 -17.21 -12.83 -22.67
N VAL A 541 -17.51 -12.15 -23.78
CA VAL A 541 -17.71 -12.76 -25.10
C VAL A 541 -16.51 -12.47 -25.98
N THR A 542 -15.79 -13.51 -26.40
CA THR A 542 -14.50 -13.36 -27.10
C THR A 542 -14.58 -13.48 -28.61
N GLY A 543 -15.60 -14.13 -29.18
CA GLY A 543 -15.63 -14.46 -30.60
C GLY A 543 -14.36 -15.21 -31.04
N GLN A 544 -13.65 -14.67 -32.04
CA GLN A 544 -12.35 -15.19 -32.49
C GLN A 544 -11.15 -14.58 -31.75
N THR A 545 -11.37 -13.62 -30.85
CA THR A 545 -10.31 -12.86 -30.17
C THR A 545 -9.66 -13.67 -29.06
N LYS A 546 -8.34 -13.80 -29.12
CA LYS A 546 -7.48 -14.30 -28.05
C LYS A 546 -7.42 -13.27 -26.91
N LEU A 547 -7.84 -13.66 -25.73
CA LEU A 547 -7.88 -12.81 -24.54
C LEU A 547 -6.62 -13.02 -23.70
N VAL A 548 -5.81 -11.98 -23.52
CA VAL A 548 -4.61 -12.01 -22.68
C VAL A 548 -4.89 -11.24 -21.38
N LEU A 549 -4.58 -11.83 -20.22
CA LEU A 549 -4.94 -11.32 -18.90
C LEU A 549 -3.72 -11.22 -17.96
N GLY A 550 -3.66 -10.17 -17.15
CA GLY A 550 -2.71 -10.03 -16.04
C GLY A 550 -1.42 -9.26 -16.35
N GLU A 551 -1.39 -8.47 -17.43
CA GLU A 551 -0.22 -7.65 -17.82
C GLU A 551 0.23 -6.71 -16.68
N ARG A 552 -0.70 -6.23 -15.83
CA ARG A 552 -0.41 -5.37 -14.67
C ARG A 552 0.37 -6.05 -13.55
N ASN A 553 0.51 -7.37 -13.58
CA ASN A 553 1.17 -8.17 -12.53
C ASN A 553 0.49 -8.13 -11.14
N GLU A 554 -0.77 -7.71 -11.09
CA GLU A 554 -1.62 -7.73 -9.90
C GLU A 554 -2.32 -9.09 -9.73
N ASP A 555 -2.85 -9.36 -8.54
CA ASP A 555 -3.70 -10.52 -8.30
C ASP A 555 -5.15 -10.19 -8.68
N ASP A 556 -5.74 -10.97 -9.58
CA ASP A 556 -7.07 -10.80 -10.15
C ASP A 556 -8.02 -11.91 -9.68
N ARG A 557 -9.31 -11.61 -9.54
CA ARG A 557 -10.35 -12.62 -9.28
C ARG A 557 -11.56 -12.42 -10.19
N PHE A 558 -11.79 -13.36 -11.10
CA PHE A 558 -12.96 -13.39 -11.97
C PHE A 558 -13.88 -14.58 -11.63
N ASP A 559 -15.10 -14.24 -11.18
CA ASP A 559 -16.17 -15.16 -10.80
C ASP A 559 -17.26 -15.29 -11.88
N GLY A 560 -17.08 -14.64 -13.04
CA GLY A 560 -17.99 -14.69 -14.19
C GLY A 560 -17.73 -15.84 -15.17
N GLU A 561 -18.28 -15.72 -16.38
CA GLU A 561 -18.16 -16.71 -17.48
C GLU A 561 -17.39 -16.12 -18.67
N ILE A 562 -16.39 -16.83 -19.19
CA ILE A 562 -15.73 -16.51 -20.47
C ILE A 562 -16.24 -17.48 -21.55
N VAL A 563 -16.82 -16.94 -22.62
CA VAL A 563 -17.38 -17.73 -23.74
C VAL A 563 -16.94 -17.23 -25.11
N ARG A 564 -17.03 -18.14 -26.08
CA ARG A 564 -17.05 -17.81 -27.49
C ARG A 564 -18.49 -17.88 -28.01
N GLU A 565 -19.04 -16.70 -28.28
CA GLU A 565 -20.24 -16.53 -29.11
C GLU A 565 -19.79 -15.77 -30.36
N GLU A 566 -20.23 -16.18 -31.56
CA GLU A 566 -20.05 -15.33 -32.73
C GLU A 566 -20.98 -14.12 -32.63
N ALA A 567 -20.55 -12.98 -33.17
CA ALA A 567 -21.30 -11.74 -33.07
C ALA A 567 -22.73 -11.93 -33.61
N SER A 568 -23.73 -11.78 -32.75
CA SER A 568 -25.12 -11.70 -33.18
C SER A 568 -25.24 -10.50 -34.11
N THR A 569 -25.54 -10.73 -35.40
CA THR A 569 -25.66 -9.68 -36.41
C THR A 569 -26.89 -8.82 -36.13
N GLY A 570 -26.71 -7.87 -35.21
CA GLY A 570 -27.67 -6.84 -34.84
C GLY A 570 -27.69 -5.75 -35.91
N ASP A 571 -28.71 -5.83 -36.75
CA ASP A 571 -29.05 -4.92 -37.83
C ASP A 571 -28.16 -4.92 -39.10
N ARG A 572 -28.81 -4.69 -40.24
CA ARG A 572 -28.24 -4.82 -41.60
C ARG A 572 -28.45 -3.55 -42.40
N SER A 573 -27.37 -2.89 -42.81
CA SER A 573 -27.39 -2.11 -44.06
C SER A 573 -26.02 -2.00 -44.74
N SER A 574 -26.06 -1.91 -46.08
CA SER A 574 -24.96 -1.55 -46.99
C SER A 574 -23.71 -2.46 -47.10
N THR A 575 -23.92 -3.61 -47.74
CA THR A 575 -23.22 -4.04 -48.99
C THR A 575 -21.69 -4.22 -49.07
N LEU A 576 -21.32 -5.50 -49.33
CA LEU A 576 -20.43 -5.95 -50.42
C LEU A 576 -18.95 -5.50 -50.44
N ARG A 577 -18.04 -6.37 -49.96
CA ARG A 577 -16.91 -6.80 -50.81
C ARG A 577 -16.31 -8.18 -50.51
N ARG A 578 -16.70 -9.11 -51.39
CA ARG A 578 -15.89 -10.18 -52.02
C ARG A 578 -15.10 -11.16 -51.12
N ALA A 579 -15.65 -12.36 -51.02
CA ALA A 579 -14.91 -13.56 -50.64
C ALA A 579 -13.67 -13.81 -51.53
N THR A 580 -12.60 -14.32 -50.92
CA THR A 580 -11.63 -15.19 -51.59
C THR A 580 -11.34 -16.34 -50.63
N ARG A 581 -11.52 -17.59 -51.07
CA ARG A 581 -11.21 -18.77 -50.24
C ARG A 581 -9.70 -19.02 -50.24
N SER A 582 -9.10 -19.15 -49.07
CA SER A 582 -7.93 -20.01 -48.85
C SER A 582 -8.37 -21.17 -47.98
N THR A 583 -8.25 -22.39 -48.51
CA THR A 583 -8.53 -23.63 -47.78
C THR A 583 -7.27 -24.09 -47.08
N GLU A 584 -7.09 -23.70 -45.83
CA GLU A 584 -6.22 -24.43 -44.90
C GLU A 584 -7.00 -24.82 -43.64
N GLN A 585 -6.77 -26.05 -43.21
CA GLN A 585 -7.67 -26.81 -42.35
C GLN A 585 -7.24 -26.65 -40.88
N SER A 586 -7.31 -25.42 -40.36
CA SER A 586 -7.18 -25.19 -38.92
C SER A 586 -8.40 -25.76 -38.20
N ALA A 587 -8.17 -26.60 -37.18
CA ALA A 587 -9.24 -27.19 -36.39
C ALA A 587 -10.03 -26.06 -35.70
N ALA A 588 -11.31 -25.94 -36.03
CA ALA A 588 -12.15 -24.84 -35.56
C ALA A 588 -12.31 -24.91 -34.02
N LEU A 589 -11.55 -24.10 -33.30
CA LEU A 589 -11.69 -23.88 -31.86
C LEU A 589 -13.16 -23.56 -31.55
N THR A 590 -13.81 -24.39 -30.74
CA THR A 590 -15.24 -24.25 -30.43
C THR A 590 -15.51 -23.34 -29.22
N GLY A 591 -14.47 -22.94 -28.50
CA GLY A 591 -14.54 -22.05 -27.34
C GLY A 591 -13.53 -20.91 -27.38
N ALA A 592 -13.45 -20.18 -26.26
CA ALA A 592 -12.56 -19.04 -26.07
C ALA A 592 -11.09 -19.48 -25.91
N ASN A 593 -10.17 -18.60 -26.31
CA ASN A 593 -8.72 -18.75 -26.16
C ASN A 593 -8.20 -17.70 -25.17
N VAL A 594 -7.72 -18.14 -24.01
CA VAL A 594 -7.31 -17.30 -22.89
C VAL A 594 -5.84 -17.53 -22.55
N VAL A 595 -5.08 -16.45 -22.35
CA VAL A 595 -3.67 -16.51 -21.93
C VAL A 595 -3.47 -15.70 -20.67
N LYS A 596 -2.90 -16.32 -19.63
CA LYS A 596 -2.47 -15.66 -18.40
C LYS A 596 -0.98 -15.29 -18.49
N VAL A 597 -0.70 -14.00 -18.36
CA VAL A 597 0.65 -13.40 -18.33
C VAL A 597 0.88 -12.66 -16.99
N GLY A 598 2.03 -12.01 -16.84
CA GLY A 598 2.40 -11.30 -15.60
C GLY A 598 2.70 -12.20 -14.39
N THR A 599 3.10 -11.64 -13.24
CA THR A 599 3.49 -12.42 -12.05
C THR A 599 2.38 -12.74 -11.05
N GLY A 600 1.27 -12.00 -11.04
CA GLY A 600 0.18 -12.21 -10.08
C GLY A 600 -0.61 -13.50 -10.30
N ASP A 601 -1.52 -13.80 -9.39
CA ASP A 601 -2.49 -14.90 -9.47
C ASP A 601 -3.76 -14.45 -10.19
N LEU A 602 -4.26 -15.26 -11.14
CA LEU A 602 -5.62 -15.12 -11.66
C LEU A 602 -6.50 -16.19 -11.02
N THR A 603 -7.32 -15.81 -10.05
CA THR A 603 -8.33 -16.71 -9.48
C THR A 603 -9.55 -16.76 -10.39
N LEU A 604 -9.84 -17.94 -10.95
CA LEU A 604 -11.05 -18.25 -11.71
C LEU A 604 -12.03 -18.98 -10.79
N GLY A 605 -13.08 -18.29 -10.35
CA GLY A 605 -14.10 -18.81 -9.44
C GLY A 605 -15.49 -19.00 -10.05
N GLY A 606 -15.66 -18.63 -11.33
CA GLY A 606 -16.86 -18.90 -12.11
C GLY A 606 -16.78 -20.17 -12.97
N ASP A 607 -17.85 -20.46 -13.71
CA ASP A 607 -17.89 -21.52 -14.71
C ASP A 607 -17.13 -21.08 -15.97
N GLN A 608 -16.04 -21.77 -16.33
CA GLN A 608 -15.26 -21.45 -17.53
C GLN A 608 -15.43 -22.49 -18.65
N ARG A 609 -16.48 -23.33 -18.64
CA ARG A 609 -16.69 -24.36 -19.70
C ARG A 609 -16.60 -23.82 -21.13
N GLY A 610 -16.91 -22.54 -21.36
CA GLY A 610 -16.76 -21.85 -22.64
C GLY A 610 -15.32 -21.62 -23.12
N VAL A 611 -14.30 -21.85 -22.28
CA VAL A 611 -12.87 -21.77 -22.62
C VAL A 611 -12.38 -23.12 -23.16
N ASP A 612 -11.86 -23.10 -24.39
CA ASP A 612 -11.32 -24.28 -25.10
C ASP A 612 -9.77 -24.25 -25.18
N SER A 613 -9.14 -23.12 -24.85
CA SER A 613 -7.69 -23.04 -24.60
C SER A 613 -7.39 -22.09 -23.46
N LEU A 614 -6.65 -22.56 -22.45
CA LEU A 614 -6.12 -21.76 -21.33
C LEU A 614 -4.60 -21.94 -21.24
N ARG A 615 -3.84 -20.89 -21.54
CA ARG A 615 -2.37 -20.92 -21.50
C ARG A 615 -1.83 -20.07 -20.37
N VAL A 616 -1.11 -20.69 -19.43
CA VAL A 616 -0.45 -19.99 -18.31
C VAL A 616 1.02 -19.79 -18.66
N GLU A 617 1.37 -18.59 -19.10
CA GLU A 617 2.75 -18.26 -19.49
C GLU A 617 3.61 -17.74 -18.33
N ARG A 618 2.97 -17.07 -17.35
CA ARG A 618 3.64 -16.55 -16.16
C ARG A 618 2.66 -16.35 -14.99
N GLY A 619 3.20 -16.41 -13.77
CA GLY A 619 2.41 -16.29 -12.55
C GLY A 619 1.57 -17.55 -12.31
N SER A 620 0.44 -17.41 -11.61
CA SER A 620 -0.46 -18.54 -11.35
C SER A 620 -1.88 -18.32 -11.86
N VAL A 621 -2.59 -19.43 -12.06
CA VAL A 621 -4.06 -19.48 -12.13
C VAL A 621 -4.56 -20.30 -10.96
N THR A 622 -5.45 -19.74 -10.15
CA THR A 622 -6.12 -20.48 -9.07
C THR A 622 -7.51 -20.89 -9.50
N ALA A 623 -7.73 -22.20 -9.62
CA ALA A 623 -9.00 -22.81 -9.96
C ALA A 623 -9.88 -22.98 -8.71
N ALA A 624 -10.87 -22.09 -8.54
CA ALA A 624 -11.76 -22.06 -7.39
C ALA A 624 -13.17 -22.63 -7.66
N HIS A 625 -13.44 -23.11 -8.88
CA HIS A 625 -14.72 -23.69 -9.28
C HIS A 625 -14.53 -24.97 -10.12
N ALA A 626 -15.54 -25.84 -10.16
CA ALA A 626 -15.49 -27.17 -10.77
C ALA A 626 -15.02 -27.18 -12.23
N ASN A 627 -15.33 -26.12 -12.98
CA ASN A 627 -14.93 -25.99 -14.38
C ASN A 627 -13.96 -24.81 -14.61
N ALA A 628 -13.25 -24.35 -13.58
CA ALA A 628 -12.48 -23.11 -13.63
C ALA A 628 -11.31 -23.11 -14.64
N LEU A 629 -10.84 -24.28 -15.06
CA LEU A 629 -9.75 -24.42 -16.05
C LEU A 629 -10.24 -24.53 -17.50
N GLY A 630 -11.56 -24.49 -17.72
CA GLY A 630 -12.17 -24.66 -19.04
C GLY A 630 -12.38 -26.11 -19.45
N SER A 631 -13.03 -26.31 -20.60
CA SER A 631 -13.38 -27.64 -21.12
C SER A 631 -12.40 -28.15 -22.20
N GLY A 632 -11.40 -27.36 -22.58
CA GLY A 632 -10.45 -27.69 -23.64
C GLY A 632 -9.04 -28.02 -23.14
N THR A 633 -8.04 -27.35 -23.73
CA THR A 633 -6.62 -27.60 -23.46
C THR A 633 -6.05 -26.56 -22.49
N VAL A 634 -5.43 -27.02 -21.40
CA VAL A 634 -4.65 -26.18 -20.48
C VAL A 634 -3.16 -26.36 -20.78
N THR A 635 -2.44 -25.30 -21.14
CA THR A 635 -0.98 -25.34 -21.30
C THR A 635 -0.31 -24.55 -20.17
N VAL A 636 0.54 -25.21 -19.38
CA VAL A 636 1.29 -24.57 -18.28
C VAL A 636 2.76 -24.50 -18.68
N THR A 637 3.31 -23.31 -18.89
CA THR A 637 4.73 -23.13 -19.26
C THR A 637 5.66 -23.32 -18.07
N ASP A 638 6.98 -23.37 -18.31
CA ASP A 638 8.04 -23.46 -17.29
C ASP A 638 7.95 -22.38 -16.17
N LYS A 639 7.32 -21.25 -16.47
CA LYS A 639 7.12 -20.10 -15.57
C LYS A 639 5.67 -19.94 -15.08
N GLY A 640 4.77 -20.80 -15.55
CA GLY A 640 3.36 -20.83 -15.15
C GLY A 640 3.11 -21.81 -14.00
N ALA A 641 2.06 -21.52 -13.23
CA ALA A 641 1.53 -22.43 -12.22
C ALA A 641 0.00 -22.51 -12.28
N VAL A 642 -0.56 -23.66 -11.94
CA VAL A 642 -2.00 -23.86 -11.70
C VAL A 642 -2.19 -24.36 -10.28
N ARG A 643 -3.12 -23.78 -9.52
CA ARG A 643 -3.40 -24.14 -8.12
C ARG A 643 -4.87 -24.49 -7.94
N LEU A 644 -5.17 -25.58 -7.25
CA LEU A 644 -6.55 -25.97 -6.96
C LEU A 644 -7.02 -25.42 -5.60
N ALA A 645 -8.13 -24.69 -5.60
CA ALA A 645 -8.90 -24.36 -4.40
C ALA A 645 -10.19 -25.20 -4.29
N SER A 646 -10.70 -25.68 -5.42
CA SER A 646 -11.82 -26.62 -5.53
C SER A 646 -11.40 -27.88 -6.28
N ASP A 647 -12.22 -28.94 -6.21
CA ASP A 647 -12.07 -30.06 -7.14
C ASP A 647 -12.46 -29.56 -8.55
N VAL A 648 -11.75 -29.99 -9.59
CA VAL A 648 -11.90 -29.54 -10.98
C VAL A 648 -12.09 -30.74 -11.91
N ASP A 649 -12.95 -30.59 -12.92
CA ASP A 649 -13.30 -31.62 -13.91
C ASP A 649 -13.49 -30.99 -15.31
N GLY A 650 -13.70 -31.82 -16.33
CA GLY A 650 -14.11 -31.42 -17.68
C GLY A 650 -12.98 -31.02 -18.63
N VAL A 651 -11.72 -30.97 -18.16
CA VAL A 651 -10.56 -30.56 -18.96
C VAL A 651 -10.18 -31.67 -19.97
N LYS A 652 -10.18 -31.39 -21.28
CA LYS A 652 -9.77 -32.38 -22.30
C LYS A 652 -8.27 -32.70 -22.22
N HIS A 653 -7.41 -31.71 -22.14
CA HIS A 653 -5.96 -31.95 -22.20
C HIS A 653 -5.19 -30.99 -21.29
N ILE A 654 -4.17 -31.50 -20.59
CA ILE A 654 -3.15 -30.68 -19.93
C ILE A 654 -1.78 -30.96 -20.56
N ASP A 655 -1.12 -29.91 -21.04
CA ASP A 655 0.28 -29.92 -21.45
C ASP A 655 1.12 -29.13 -20.43
N ASN A 656 1.86 -29.85 -19.59
CA ASN A 656 2.58 -29.27 -18.46
C ASN A 656 4.10 -29.22 -18.69
N ALA A 657 4.67 -28.02 -18.57
CA ALA A 657 6.10 -27.75 -18.38
C ALA A 657 6.39 -27.04 -17.04
N GLY A 658 5.36 -26.53 -16.37
CA GLY A 658 5.43 -25.75 -15.14
C GLY A 658 5.00 -26.52 -13.90
N ARG A 659 4.23 -25.86 -13.02
CA ARG A 659 3.78 -26.44 -11.75
C ARG A 659 2.28 -26.58 -11.67
N ILE A 660 1.80 -27.71 -11.18
CA ILE A 660 0.41 -27.90 -10.77
C ILE A 660 0.37 -28.21 -9.26
N GLU A 661 -0.34 -27.41 -8.49
CA GLU A 661 -0.48 -27.52 -7.04
C GLU A 661 -1.88 -28.04 -6.69
N LEU A 662 -1.98 -29.35 -6.43
CA LEU A 662 -3.26 -30.03 -6.20
C LEU A 662 -3.80 -29.79 -4.78
N GLY A 663 -2.93 -29.51 -3.81
CA GLY A 663 -3.30 -29.48 -2.40
C GLY A 663 -3.93 -30.81 -1.97
N THR A 664 -5.17 -30.76 -1.45
CA THR A 664 -6.00 -31.93 -1.12
C THR A 664 -7.13 -32.18 -2.13
N LYS A 665 -7.08 -31.53 -3.31
CA LYS A 665 -8.17 -31.47 -4.30
C LYS A 665 -7.96 -32.43 -5.46
N LYS A 666 -9.05 -32.76 -6.14
CA LYS A 666 -9.08 -33.59 -7.33
C LYS A 666 -9.02 -32.77 -8.61
N LEU A 667 -8.32 -33.27 -9.62
CA LEU A 667 -8.29 -32.74 -10.98
C LEU A 667 -8.60 -33.88 -11.96
N ALA A 668 -9.81 -33.91 -12.50
CA ALA A 668 -10.17 -34.82 -13.55
C ALA A 668 -9.89 -34.19 -14.92
N VAL A 669 -9.15 -34.91 -15.75
CA VAL A 669 -8.75 -34.53 -17.11
C VAL A 669 -8.94 -35.73 -18.02
N GLN A 670 -9.09 -35.53 -19.34
CA GLN A 670 -9.06 -36.68 -20.25
C GLN A 670 -7.60 -37.14 -20.45
N LYS A 671 -6.75 -36.25 -20.97
CA LYS A 671 -5.35 -36.55 -21.28
C LYS A 671 -4.37 -35.62 -20.56
N TYR A 672 -3.22 -36.16 -20.16
CA TYR A 672 -2.09 -35.40 -19.63
C TYR A 672 -0.81 -35.66 -20.45
N THR A 673 -0.03 -34.61 -20.72
CA THR A 673 1.32 -34.69 -21.31
C THR A 673 2.30 -33.81 -20.54
N SER A 674 3.57 -34.25 -20.48
CA SER A 674 4.62 -33.58 -19.71
C SER A 674 5.86 -33.25 -20.54
N LYS A 675 6.44 -32.08 -20.25
CA LYS A 675 7.72 -31.59 -20.80
C LYS A 675 8.76 -31.47 -19.68
N ALA A 676 10.03 -31.47 -20.06
CA ALA A 676 11.13 -31.38 -19.10
C ALA A 676 10.97 -30.18 -18.14
N GLY A 677 11.03 -30.45 -16.84
CA GLY A 677 10.85 -29.44 -15.78
C GLY A 677 9.47 -29.42 -15.13
N ALA A 678 8.49 -30.15 -15.69
CA ALA A 678 7.14 -30.28 -15.16
C ALA A 678 7.10 -30.78 -13.71
N LYS A 679 6.19 -30.22 -12.91
CA LYS A 679 5.99 -30.58 -11.49
C LYS A 679 4.52 -30.67 -11.14
N ILE A 680 4.19 -31.64 -10.29
CA ILE A 680 2.93 -31.73 -9.57
C ILE A 680 3.26 -31.79 -8.07
N SER A 681 2.62 -30.95 -7.26
CA SER A 681 2.68 -31.05 -5.80
C SER A 681 1.33 -31.46 -5.21
N SER A 682 1.35 -32.48 -4.35
CA SER A 682 0.20 -32.96 -3.60
C SER A 682 0.43 -32.82 -2.09
N HIS A 683 -0.66 -32.62 -1.35
CA HIS A 683 -0.65 -32.56 0.10
C HIS A 683 -1.64 -33.58 0.68
N VAL A 684 -1.14 -34.42 1.59
CA VAL A 684 -1.92 -35.43 2.30
C VAL A 684 -2.22 -34.96 3.72
N SER A 685 -3.50 -34.90 4.09
CA SER A 685 -3.95 -34.54 5.44
C SER A 685 -5.30 -35.20 5.79
N ARG A 686 -5.78 -35.03 7.03
CA ARG A 686 -7.14 -35.48 7.40
C ARG A 686 -8.20 -34.45 7.01
N VAL A 687 -9.06 -34.80 6.07
CA VAL A 687 -10.24 -34.01 5.67
C VAL A 687 -11.49 -34.78 6.10
N GLY A 688 -12.30 -34.20 7.00
CA GLY A 688 -13.47 -34.88 7.56
C GLY A 688 -13.14 -36.16 8.34
N GLY A 689 -11.97 -36.21 8.98
CA GLY A 689 -11.46 -37.37 9.73
C GLY A 689 -10.82 -38.49 8.89
N ARG A 690 -11.09 -38.51 7.57
CA ARG A 690 -10.48 -39.45 6.61
C ARG A 690 -9.19 -38.85 6.04
N VAL A 691 -8.23 -39.71 5.72
CA VAL A 691 -7.00 -39.30 5.02
C VAL A 691 -7.35 -38.98 3.57
N ALA A 692 -6.96 -37.81 3.09
CA ALA A 692 -7.16 -37.35 1.72
C ALA A 692 -5.88 -36.71 1.19
N GLY A 693 -5.55 -36.99 -0.07
CA GLY A 693 -4.46 -36.36 -0.81
C GLY A 693 -5.00 -35.75 -2.11
N GLY A 694 -4.33 -34.71 -2.61
CA GLY A 694 -4.64 -34.17 -3.92
C GLY A 694 -4.27 -35.17 -5.02
N ALA A 695 -5.15 -35.35 -6.00
CA ALA A 695 -5.01 -36.38 -7.03
C ALA A 695 -5.44 -35.87 -8.40
N ILE A 696 -4.79 -36.36 -9.45
CA ILE A 696 -5.17 -36.17 -10.85
C ILE A 696 -5.74 -37.48 -11.42
N GLN A 697 -6.92 -37.41 -12.01
CA GLN A 697 -7.58 -38.54 -12.66
C GLN A 697 -7.53 -38.33 -14.17
N VAL A 698 -7.02 -39.31 -14.92
CA VAL A 698 -6.99 -39.31 -16.40
C VAL A 698 -7.96 -40.35 -16.96
N SER A 699 -8.64 -40.04 -18.06
CA SER A 699 -9.55 -40.97 -18.77
C SER A 699 -9.07 -41.41 -20.16
N GLU A 700 -7.90 -40.95 -20.59
CA GLU A 700 -7.20 -41.32 -21.83
C GLU A 700 -5.70 -41.55 -21.57
N ASP A 701 -5.04 -42.24 -22.51
CA ASP A 701 -3.61 -42.58 -22.39
C ASP A 701 -2.73 -41.33 -22.19
N SER A 702 -1.97 -41.32 -21.10
CA SER A 702 -1.33 -40.11 -20.56
C SER A 702 0.15 -40.30 -20.19
N ASP A 703 0.92 -39.22 -20.27
CA ASP A 703 2.38 -39.22 -20.11
C ASP A 703 2.84 -38.22 -19.03
N PHE A 704 3.20 -38.76 -17.87
CA PHE A 704 3.81 -38.04 -16.75
C PHE A 704 5.33 -38.26 -16.66
N THR A 705 5.99 -38.90 -17.64
CA THR A 705 7.41 -39.31 -17.55
C THR A 705 8.35 -38.13 -17.27
N ASN A 706 8.05 -36.93 -17.78
CA ASN A 706 8.85 -35.72 -17.52
C ASN A 706 8.42 -34.95 -16.25
N THR A 707 7.38 -35.41 -15.54
CA THR A 707 6.83 -34.75 -14.34
C THR A 707 7.45 -35.30 -13.06
N ALA A 708 8.01 -34.40 -12.25
CA ALA A 708 8.31 -34.71 -10.85
C ALA A 708 7.03 -34.55 -10.00
N ILE A 709 6.62 -35.61 -9.32
CA ILE A 709 5.45 -35.63 -8.45
C ILE A 709 5.94 -35.63 -6.99
N ASP A 710 5.81 -34.49 -6.32
CA ASP A 710 6.23 -34.30 -4.92
C ASP A 710 5.02 -34.36 -3.98
N VAL A 711 5.02 -35.29 -3.03
CA VAL A 711 3.94 -35.45 -2.05
C VAL A 711 4.41 -35.07 -0.65
N THR A 712 3.68 -34.14 -0.04
CA THR A 712 3.90 -33.71 1.35
C THR A 712 2.83 -34.31 2.26
N VAL A 713 3.20 -34.70 3.49
CA VAL A 713 2.33 -35.47 4.39
C VAL A 713 2.22 -34.80 5.76
N ALA A 714 1.01 -34.40 6.15
CA ALA A 714 0.71 -33.74 7.42
C ALA A 714 1.15 -34.58 8.63
N ASN A 715 1.65 -33.93 9.69
CA ASN A 715 2.37 -34.57 10.80
C ASN A 715 1.55 -35.60 11.60
N ASP A 716 0.22 -35.59 11.53
CA ASP A 716 -0.67 -36.55 12.20
C ASP A 716 -0.89 -37.85 11.41
N ILE A 717 -0.54 -37.86 10.12
CA ILE A 717 -0.60 -39.02 9.22
C ILE A 717 0.67 -39.85 9.39
N THR A 718 0.55 -41.14 9.70
CA THR A 718 1.68 -42.09 9.84
C THR A 718 2.09 -42.73 8.51
N LEU A 719 3.26 -43.38 8.45
CA LEU A 719 3.66 -44.18 7.28
C LEU A 719 2.65 -45.29 6.95
N ALA A 720 2.04 -45.89 7.97
CA ALA A 720 1.00 -46.91 7.81
C ALA A 720 -0.37 -46.35 7.38
N ASP A 721 -0.63 -45.04 7.55
CA ASP A 721 -1.83 -44.39 7.02
C ASP A 721 -1.75 -44.15 5.49
N VAL A 722 -0.54 -44.07 4.92
CA VAL A 722 -0.32 -43.81 3.48
C VAL A 722 0.04 -45.05 2.67
N GLN A 723 0.67 -46.06 3.28
CA GLN A 723 1.00 -47.33 2.63
C GLN A 723 -0.26 -48.00 2.05
N ASP A 724 -0.18 -48.40 0.78
CA ASP A 724 -1.22 -49.08 -0.01
C ASP A 724 -2.57 -48.31 -0.13
N LYS A 725 -2.59 -47.00 0.19
CA LYS A 725 -3.85 -46.24 0.39
C LYS A 725 -3.99 -44.92 -0.38
N LEU A 726 -2.90 -44.35 -0.88
CA LEU A 726 -2.90 -43.02 -1.51
C LEU A 726 -2.11 -43.02 -2.81
N GLY A 727 -2.81 -42.78 -3.92
CA GLY A 727 -2.22 -42.50 -5.22
C GLY A 727 -2.43 -41.04 -5.61
N VAL A 728 -1.45 -40.45 -6.31
CA VAL A 728 -1.56 -39.08 -6.85
C VAL A 728 -2.15 -39.10 -8.25
N VAL A 729 -1.93 -40.16 -9.02
CA VAL A 729 -2.48 -40.35 -10.36
C VAL A 729 -3.48 -41.49 -10.30
N SER A 730 -4.63 -41.36 -10.97
CA SER A 730 -5.54 -42.47 -11.22
C SER A 730 -5.95 -42.50 -12.68
N VAL A 731 -6.19 -43.69 -13.21
CA VAL A 731 -6.41 -43.93 -14.64
C VAL A 731 -7.73 -44.70 -14.81
N ALA A 732 -8.52 -44.33 -15.82
CA ALA A 732 -9.76 -45.03 -16.15
C ALA A 732 -9.52 -46.48 -16.64
N GLU A 733 -10.54 -47.32 -16.50
CA GLU A 733 -10.49 -48.73 -16.89
C GLU A 733 -10.11 -48.90 -18.37
N GLY A 734 -9.13 -49.77 -18.64
CA GLY A 734 -8.63 -50.05 -19.99
C GLY A 734 -7.69 -48.99 -20.58
N LYS A 735 -7.25 -48.00 -19.81
CA LYS A 735 -6.28 -46.96 -20.23
C LYS A 735 -4.94 -47.10 -19.47
N THR A 736 -3.91 -46.42 -19.96
CA THR A 736 -2.55 -46.46 -19.37
C THR A 736 -2.03 -45.08 -19.01
N ALA A 737 -1.14 -45.00 -18.02
CA ALA A 737 -0.34 -43.80 -17.81
C ALA A 737 1.11 -44.15 -17.44
N LYS A 738 2.07 -43.47 -18.07
CA LYS A 738 3.48 -43.60 -17.73
C LYS A 738 3.82 -42.58 -16.65
N LEU A 739 4.29 -43.04 -15.49
CA LEU A 739 4.69 -42.16 -14.39
C LEU A 739 6.12 -41.65 -14.57
N GLY A 740 6.32 -40.40 -14.16
CA GLY A 740 7.64 -39.84 -13.87
C GLY A 740 8.06 -40.12 -12.43
N LYS A 741 9.02 -39.34 -11.93
CA LYS A 741 9.53 -39.53 -10.57
C LYS A 741 8.52 -39.10 -9.51
N VAL A 742 7.94 -40.08 -8.80
CA VAL A 742 7.14 -39.85 -7.59
C VAL A 742 8.03 -39.88 -6.34
N THR A 743 7.97 -38.83 -5.53
CA THR A 743 8.73 -38.70 -4.28
C THR A 743 7.79 -38.39 -3.12
N ILE A 744 7.81 -39.21 -2.07
CA ILE A 744 7.03 -38.98 -0.84
C ILE A 744 7.98 -39.00 0.35
N GLY A 745 8.39 -37.82 0.83
CA GLY A 745 9.45 -37.70 1.84
C GLY A 745 10.79 -38.25 1.32
N SER A 746 11.25 -39.36 1.90
CA SER A 746 12.45 -40.12 1.51
C SER A 746 12.12 -41.37 0.69
N ILE A 747 10.84 -41.64 0.42
CA ILE A 747 10.38 -42.82 -0.31
C ILE A 747 10.38 -42.51 -1.80
N VAL A 748 10.96 -43.41 -2.58
CA VAL A 748 11.02 -43.34 -4.05
C VAL A 748 10.28 -44.55 -4.63
N GLY A 749 9.41 -44.33 -5.61
CA GLY A 749 8.71 -45.40 -6.31
C GLY A 749 9.67 -46.28 -7.12
N GLY A 750 9.60 -47.60 -6.92
CA GLY A 750 10.40 -48.59 -7.66
C GLY A 750 10.47 -49.93 -6.92
N LYS A 751 10.38 -51.05 -7.66
CA LYS A 751 10.69 -52.39 -7.15
C LYS A 751 12.21 -52.57 -7.10
N THR A 752 12.71 -53.25 -6.08
CA THR A 752 14.07 -53.80 -6.09
C THR A 752 14.16 -54.95 -7.12
N VAL A 753 15.22 -54.96 -7.93
CA VAL A 753 15.58 -56.15 -8.72
C VAL A 753 15.97 -57.28 -7.77
N ASP A 754 15.58 -58.52 -8.10
CA ASP A 754 15.92 -59.72 -7.33
C ASP A 754 17.46 -59.95 -7.35
N PRO A 755 18.14 -60.17 -6.21
CA PRO A 755 19.59 -60.33 -6.17
C PRO A 755 20.16 -61.63 -6.80
N THR A 756 19.35 -62.44 -7.48
CA THR A 756 19.71 -63.82 -7.88
C THR A 756 20.12 -64.04 -9.34
N ASP A 757 20.13 -63.03 -10.21
CA ASP A 757 20.70 -63.12 -11.56
C ASP A 757 22.11 -62.45 -11.63
N PRO A 758 23.20 -63.21 -11.89
CA PRO A 758 24.56 -62.68 -11.86
C PRO A 758 25.04 -62.09 -13.20
N THR A 759 24.17 -61.78 -14.18
CA THR A 759 24.59 -61.52 -15.58
C THR A 759 24.30 -60.15 -16.21
N THR A 760 24.36 -59.04 -15.45
CA THR A 760 24.55 -57.70 -16.06
C THR A 760 25.56 -56.83 -15.32
N THR A 761 26.59 -56.38 -16.05
CA THR A 761 27.44 -55.25 -15.68
C THR A 761 26.94 -53.99 -16.40
N SER A 762 26.29 -53.08 -15.67
CA SER A 762 25.97 -51.74 -16.18
C SER A 762 26.16 -50.66 -15.12
N ASP A 763 26.42 -49.45 -15.61
CA ASP A 763 26.84 -48.25 -14.89
C ASP A 763 25.77 -47.77 -13.87
N PRO A 764 26.13 -47.31 -12.64
CA PRO A 764 25.16 -46.83 -11.64
C PRO A 764 24.43 -45.51 -11.98
N THR A 765 24.52 -45.02 -13.22
CA THR A 765 24.04 -43.69 -13.62
C THR A 765 22.79 -43.69 -14.50
N ASP A 766 22.26 -44.86 -14.89
CA ASP A 766 21.07 -44.96 -15.74
C ASP A 766 19.76 -44.90 -14.91
N PRO A 767 18.73 -44.12 -15.30
CA PRO A 767 17.45 -44.10 -14.61
C PRO A 767 16.68 -45.41 -14.87
N VAL A 768 16.29 -46.11 -13.81
CA VAL A 768 15.50 -47.35 -13.93
C VAL A 768 14.15 -47.06 -14.59
N ASP A 769 13.81 -47.89 -15.58
CA ASP A 769 12.58 -47.88 -16.39
C ASP A 769 11.30 -47.85 -15.51
N PRO A 770 10.18 -47.24 -15.97
CA PRO A 770 9.12 -46.80 -15.08
C PRO A 770 8.28 -47.97 -14.53
N THR A 771 7.51 -47.65 -13.50
CA THR A 771 6.48 -48.51 -12.90
C THR A 771 5.59 -49.17 -13.95
N ASP A 772 5.22 -50.42 -13.69
CA ASP A 772 4.25 -51.20 -14.48
C ASP A 772 3.08 -50.31 -14.95
N PRO A 773 2.87 -50.13 -16.27
CA PRO A 773 1.84 -49.22 -16.80
C PRO A 773 0.41 -49.65 -16.46
N SER A 774 0.21 -50.82 -15.85
CA SER A 774 -1.08 -51.32 -15.35
C SER A 774 -1.39 -50.97 -13.87
N ASP A 775 -0.42 -50.47 -13.09
CA ASP A 775 -0.65 -49.85 -11.76
C ASP A 775 -0.04 -48.43 -11.69
N PRO A 776 -0.62 -47.47 -12.43
CA PRO A 776 -0.13 -46.09 -12.54
C PRO A 776 -0.48 -45.22 -11.31
N SER A 777 -0.73 -45.81 -10.16
CA SER A 777 -1.30 -45.12 -9.01
C SER A 777 -0.32 -44.17 -8.29
N GLY A 778 0.98 -44.44 -8.38
CA GLY A 778 2.01 -43.75 -7.59
C GLY A 778 1.91 -44.06 -6.09
N VAL A 779 1.21 -45.14 -5.72
CA VAL A 779 1.01 -45.59 -4.34
C VAL A 779 2.32 -46.09 -3.74
N ILE A 780 2.59 -45.69 -2.49
CA ILE A 780 3.63 -46.32 -1.68
C ILE A 780 3.18 -47.74 -1.34
N THR A 781 3.90 -48.75 -1.80
CA THR A 781 3.63 -50.14 -1.43
C THR A 781 4.61 -50.63 -0.36
N SER A 782 4.32 -51.78 0.23
CA SER A 782 5.27 -52.48 1.11
C SER A 782 6.65 -52.76 0.46
N GLN A 783 6.74 -52.80 -0.88
CA GLN A 783 7.99 -53.00 -1.62
C GLN A 783 8.74 -51.70 -1.95
N SER A 784 8.14 -50.52 -1.76
CA SER A 784 8.78 -49.23 -2.08
C SER A 784 10.05 -49.00 -1.26
N VAL A 785 11.07 -48.43 -1.89
CA VAL A 785 12.41 -48.26 -1.29
C VAL A 785 12.55 -46.88 -0.64
N VAL A 786 13.15 -46.85 0.56
CA VAL A 786 13.44 -45.60 1.28
C VAL A 786 14.89 -45.16 1.06
N GLN A 787 15.05 -44.05 0.34
CA GLN A 787 16.33 -43.39 0.08
C GLN A 787 16.52 -42.22 1.06
N TYR A 788 17.01 -42.53 2.26
CA TYR A 788 17.31 -41.51 3.26
C TYR A 788 18.43 -40.55 2.84
N LEU A 789 19.34 -40.95 1.93
CA LEU A 789 20.45 -40.15 1.46
C LEU A 789 20.16 -39.47 0.10
N ALA A 790 20.03 -38.14 0.12
CA ALA A 790 20.01 -37.31 -1.09
C ALA A 790 21.44 -37.02 -1.59
N ALA A 791 21.64 -37.05 -2.91
CA ALA A 791 22.96 -36.85 -3.55
C ALA A 791 23.64 -35.50 -3.19
N GLY A 792 22.86 -34.45 -2.95
CA GLY A 792 23.33 -33.11 -2.55
C GLY A 792 23.16 -32.77 -1.07
N GLY A 793 22.87 -33.74 -0.20
CA GLY A 793 22.54 -33.46 1.20
C GLY A 793 23.73 -33.04 2.07
N ASN A 794 23.57 -31.93 2.79
CA ASN A 794 24.53 -31.38 3.76
C ASN A 794 24.53 -32.14 5.10
N TYR A 795 24.79 -33.44 5.04
CA TYR A 795 24.85 -34.34 6.20
C TYR A 795 26.17 -34.19 6.97
N SER A 796 26.12 -34.24 8.30
CA SER A 796 27.32 -34.52 9.11
C SER A 796 27.83 -35.95 8.89
N ALA A 797 29.07 -36.24 9.31
CA ALA A 797 29.63 -37.59 9.18
C ALA A 797 28.81 -38.63 9.95
N ASN A 798 28.29 -38.27 11.14
CA ASN A 798 27.48 -39.15 11.98
C ASN A 798 26.06 -39.35 11.41
N GLU A 799 25.43 -38.28 10.90
CA GLU A 799 24.16 -38.37 10.15
C GLU A 799 24.28 -39.26 8.93
N ARG A 800 25.30 -39.03 8.09
CA ARG A 800 25.53 -39.84 6.87
C ARG A 800 25.76 -41.30 7.22
N ALA A 801 26.48 -41.60 8.30
CA ALA A 801 26.75 -42.97 8.75
C ALA A 801 25.47 -43.71 9.18
N VAL A 802 24.60 -43.10 10.00
CA VAL A 802 23.34 -43.74 10.40
C VAL A 802 22.38 -43.87 9.21
N LEU A 803 22.24 -42.83 8.37
CA LEU A 803 21.35 -42.92 7.21
C LEU A 803 21.82 -43.94 6.19
N ALA A 804 23.13 -44.05 5.92
CA ALA A 804 23.70 -45.10 5.06
C ALA A 804 23.46 -46.52 5.57
N SER A 805 23.28 -46.71 6.88
CA SER A 805 23.02 -48.03 7.48
C SER A 805 21.63 -48.59 7.14
N VAL A 806 20.68 -47.70 6.82
CA VAL A 806 19.27 -47.99 6.51
C VAL A 806 18.83 -47.42 5.16
N ASN A 807 19.76 -46.93 4.33
CA ASN A 807 19.46 -46.46 2.99
C ASN A 807 19.22 -47.66 2.06
N GLY A 808 18.05 -47.71 1.42
CA GLY A 808 17.64 -48.83 0.57
C GLY A 808 16.74 -49.87 1.26
N VAL A 809 16.27 -49.63 2.48
CA VAL A 809 15.29 -50.49 3.16
C VAL A 809 13.90 -50.34 2.53
N THR A 810 13.04 -51.37 2.66
CA THR A 810 11.66 -51.29 2.16
C THR A 810 10.73 -50.62 3.15
N VAL A 811 9.67 -49.98 2.68
CA VAL A 811 8.59 -49.44 3.51
C VAL A 811 7.95 -50.55 4.36
N GLY A 812 7.78 -51.75 3.81
CA GLY A 812 7.24 -52.91 4.53
C GLY A 812 8.12 -53.39 5.69
N ASP A 813 9.44 -53.22 5.62
CA ASP A 813 10.34 -53.53 6.74
C ASP A 813 10.21 -52.51 7.89
N LEU A 814 9.93 -51.24 7.55
CA LEU A 814 9.73 -50.16 8.52
C LEU A 814 8.34 -50.21 9.16
N THR A 815 7.28 -50.52 8.41
CA THR A 815 5.91 -50.58 8.96
C THR A 815 5.65 -51.87 9.74
N ALA A 816 6.30 -52.99 9.35
CA ALA A 816 6.29 -54.22 10.14
C ALA A 816 7.28 -54.21 11.34
N GLY A 817 8.09 -53.16 11.49
CA GLY A 817 9.07 -53.03 12.59
C GLY A 817 10.22 -54.04 12.53
N ARG A 818 10.50 -54.62 11.35
CA ARG A 818 11.65 -55.52 11.14
C ARG A 818 12.96 -54.74 11.20
N ILE A 819 12.97 -53.51 10.70
CA ILE A 819 14.12 -52.61 10.72
C ILE A 819 13.73 -51.33 11.46
N GLY A 820 14.39 -51.08 12.60
CA GLY A 820 14.11 -49.96 13.49
C GLY A 820 12.70 -49.99 14.10
N GLY A 821 12.36 -48.92 14.82
CA GLY A 821 11.03 -48.70 15.38
C GLY A 821 10.33 -47.50 14.75
N LYS A 822 9.26 -47.03 15.42
CA LYS A 822 8.33 -46.01 14.89
C LYS A 822 9.03 -44.72 14.47
N VAL A 823 10.10 -44.33 15.15
CA VAL A 823 10.87 -43.11 14.84
C VAL A 823 11.61 -43.23 13.51
N LEU A 824 12.11 -44.42 13.14
CA LEU A 824 12.71 -44.64 11.83
C LEU A 824 11.63 -44.66 10.73
N SER A 825 10.51 -45.33 10.98
CA SER A 825 9.37 -45.39 10.06
C SER A 825 8.82 -44.00 9.73
N GLU A 826 8.61 -43.14 10.74
CA GLU A 826 8.14 -41.78 10.50
C GLU A 826 9.19 -40.84 9.89
N MET A 827 10.49 -41.11 10.09
CA MET A 827 11.55 -40.37 9.38
C MET A 827 11.50 -40.62 7.85
N ALA A 828 10.92 -41.72 7.38
CA ALA A 828 10.77 -41.99 5.95
C ALA A 828 9.85 -40.97 5.24
N LEU A 829 8.90 -40.38 5.97
CA LEU A 829 7.99 -39.34 5.44
C LEU A 829 8.59 -37.92 5.47
N GLN A 830 9.82 -37.74 5.98
CA GLN A 830 10.57 -36.49 5.87
C GLN A 830 11.38 -36.47 4.58
N THR A 831 11.50 -35.31 3.91
CA THR A 831 12.25 -35.19 2.66
C THR A 831 13.74 -35.49 2.85
N ALA A 832 14.30 -36.31 1.95
CA ALA A 832 15.71 -36.67 2.02
C ALA A 832 16.63 -35.44 1.98
N GLY A 833 17.50 -35.30 3.00
CA GLY A 833 18.44 -34.18 3.14
C GLY A 833 17.87 -32.93 3.81
N SER A 834 16.58 -32.91 4.19
CA SER A 834 15.97 -31.78 4.89
C SER A 834 16.61 -31.53 6.27
N ALA A 835 16.40 -30.35 6.85
CA ALA A 835 16.91 -30.04 8.19
C ALA A 835 16.26 -30.91 9.27
N GLU A 836 14.99 -31.26 9.07
CA GLU A 836 14.18 -32.11 9.94
C GLU A 836 14.71 -33.55 9.93
N GLN A 837 14.95 -34.12 8.73
CA GLN A 837 15.50 -35.47 8.59
C GLN A 837 16.91 -35.55 9.18
N ARG A 838 17.79 -34.57 8.91
CA ARG A 838 19.14 -34.53 9.49
C ARG A 838 19.12 -34.48 11.02
N ARG A 839 18.18 -33.73 11.61
CA ARG A 839 17.99 -33.70 13.06
C ARG A 839 17.54 -35.05 13.61
N SER A 840 16.57 -35.72 12.97
CA SER A 840 16.12 -37.05 13.36
C SER A 840 17.21 -38.12 13.21
N ALA A 841 18.03 -38.05 12.15
CA ALA A 841 19.20 -38.90 11.97
C ALA A 841 20.26 -38.69 13.06
N SER A 842 20.62 -37.43 13.34
CA SER A 842 21.55 -37.05 14.41
C SER A 842 21.08 -37.59 15.78
N LEU A 843 19.79 -37.45 16.11
CA LEU A 843 19.17 -38.09 17.29
C LEU A 843 19.32 -39.63 17.27
N LEU A 844 18.98 -40.30 16.16
CA LEU A 844 19.02 -41.76 16.05
C LEU A 844 20.44 -42.34 16.12
N SER A 845 21.46 -41.62 15.67
CA SER A 845 22.85 -42.11 15.54
C SER A 845 23.48 -42.62 16.84
N GLY A 846 23.04 -42.13 18.00
CA GLY A 846 23.67 -42.44 19.29
C GLY A 846 24.98 -41.69 19.53
N GLU A 847 25.25 -40.62 18.78
CA GLU A 847 26.47 -39.81 18.97
C GLU A 847 26.59 -39.22 20.38
N SER A 848 25.49 -39.00 21.10
CA SER A 848 25.50 -38.62 22.51
C SER A 848 26.18 -39.63 23.46
N LEU A 849 26.48 -40.85 23.00
CA LEU A 849 27.09 -41.92 23.80
C LEU A 849 28.62 -42.03 23.61
N VAL A 850 29.18 -41.38 22.58
CA VAL A 850 30.58 -41.57 22.12
C VAL A 850 31.63 -41.09 23.14
N ASN A 851 31.23 -40.30 24.14
CA ASN A 851 32.13 -39.74 25.16
C ASN A 851 32.23 -40.58 26.45
N ASN A 852 31.45 -41.66 26.59
CA ASN A 852 31.32 -42.36 27.88
C ASN A 852 32.63 -43.00 28.37
N ALA A 853 33.41 -43.63 27.48
CA ALA A 853 34.74 -44.15 27.84
C ALA A 853 35.75 -43.05 28.23
N LEU A 854 35.71 -41.88 27.59
CA LEU A 854 36.60 -40.75 27.93
C LEU A 854 36.19 -40.10 29.26
N ALA A 855 34.88 -39.98 29.53
CA ALA A 855 34.36 -39.51 30.81
C ALA A 855 34.75 -40.47 31.97
N ALA A 856 34.67 -41.78 31.74
CA ALA A 856 35.10 -42.83 32.67
C ALA A 856 36.63 -42.80 32.92
N GLN A 857 37.44 -42.74 31.86
CA GLN A 857 38.90 -42.59 31.96
C GLN A 857 39.27 -41.38 32.83
N GLY A 858 38.57 -40.25 32.64
CA GLY A 858 38.81 -39.03 33.39
C GLY A 858 38.55 -39.16 34.89
N ALA A 859 37.67 -40.06 35.35
CA ALA A 859 37.45 -40.33 36.78
C ALA A 859 38.68 -41.01 37.39
N THR A 860 39.24 -42.00 36.70
CA THR A 860 40.51 -42.64 37.07
C THR A 860 41.65 -41.64 37.07
N THR A 861 41.72 -40.73 36.07
CA THR A 861 42.75 -39.67 36.04
C THR A 861 42.62 -38.69 37.23
N ALA A 862 41.40 -38.39 37.70
CA ALA A 862 41.21 -37.58 38.90
C ALA A 862 41.66 -38.31 40.17
N PHE A 863 41.33 -39.60 40.30
CA PHE A 863 41.81 -40.45 41.40
C PHE A 863 43.36 -40.54 41.44
N GLN A 864 44.00 -40.73 40.28
CA GLN A 864 45.46 -40.68 40.15
C GLN A 864 46.05 -39.33 40.56
N ARG A 865 45.45 -38.21 40.13
CA ARG A 865 45.87 -36.87 40.57
C ARG A 865 45.70 -36.67 42.08
N GLY A 866 44.71 -37.31 42.71
CA GLY A 866 44.57 -37.34 44.17
C GLY A 866 45.79 -37.97 44.85
N MET A 867 46.22 -39.15 44.39
CA MET A 867 47.44 -39.81 44.88
C MET A 867 48.71 -38.98 44.58
N GLN A 868 48.84 -38.44 43.36
CA GLN A 868 49.96 -37.59 42.95
C GLN A 868 50.05 -36.31 43.80
N SER A 869 48.91 -35.66 44.05
CA SER A 869 48.82 -34.49 44.94
C SER A 869 49.21 -34.85 46.37
N ARG A 870 48.70 -35.97 46.92
CA ARG A 870 49.12 -36.46 48.25
C ARG A 870 50.63 -36.65 48.33
N MET A 871 51.27 -37.26 47.34
CA MET A 871 52.72 -37.46 47.30
C MET A 871 53.49 -36.12 47.25
N LEU A 872 52.98 -35.17 46.47
CA LEU A 872 53.59 -33.85 46.28
C LEU A 872 53.38 -32.92 47.50
N ALA A 873 52.19 -32.89 48.10
CA ALA A 873 51.75 -32.00 49.20
C ALA A 873 52.08 -32.54 50.61
N GLY A 874 53.00 -33.50 50.72
CA GLY A 874 53.44 -34.00 52.03
C GLY A 874 54.09 -35.38 52.02
N GLY A 875 54.69 -35.80 50.89
CA GLY A 875 55.63 -36.92 50.86
C GLY A 875 56.98 -36.52 51.47
N ALA A 876 58.06 -37.18 51.07
CA ALA A 876 59.40 -36.82 51.55
C ALA A 876 59.85 -35.39 51.14
N MET A 877 59.21 -34.77 50.14
CA MET A 877 59.52 -33.42 49.66
C MET A 877 59.21 -32.27 50.63
N PHE A 878 58.34 -32.43 51.63
CA PHE A 878 57.93 -31.34 52.53
C PHE A 878 58.22 -31.63 54.01
N ASP A 879 59.29 -32.39 54.29
CA ASP A 879 59.83 -32.47 55.65
C ASP A 879 61.08 -31.58 55.84
N ASP A 880 61.15 -31.06 57.05
CA ASP A 880 61.89 -29.90 57.52
C ASP A 880 63.41 -30.17 57.62
N LYS A 881 64.23 -29.45 56.83
CA LYS A 881 65.71 -29.43 56.99
C LYS A 881 66.19 -28.40 58.03
N THR A 882 65.30 -27.72 58.75
CA THR A 882 65.67 -26.84 59.88
C THR A 882 65.60 -27.59 61.21
N ALA A 883 66.42 -27.16 62.18
CA ALA A 883 66.86 -28.00 63.30
C ALA A 883 65.81 -28.36 64.38
N ASN A 884 64.53 -27.98 64.21
CA ASN A 884 63.43 -28.27 65.15
C ASN A 884 62.30 -29.13 64.54
N GLY A 885 62.51 -29.74 63.36
CA GLY A 885 61.68 -30.81 62.81
C GLY A 885 62.12 -32.23 63.18
N SER A 886 63.25 -32.37 63.86
CA SER A 886 64.04 -33.62 64.06
C SER A 886 63.39 -34.70 64.93
N ASN A 887 62.24 -34.44 65.56
CA ASN A 887 61.48 -35.40 66.39
C ASN A 887 60.11 -35.80 65.81
N ALA A 888 59.97 -35.79 64.47
CA ALA A 888 58.90 -36.53 63.80
C ALA A 888 59.35 -37.98 63.57
N ASP A 889 58.65 -38.96 64.17
CA ASP A 889 59.08 -40.35 64.19
C ASP A 889 59.36 -40.95 62.80
N ARG A 890 60.51 -41.60 62.65
CA ARG A 890 61.03 -42.24 61.41
C ARG A 890 60.16 -43.37 60.83
N HIS A 891 58.98 -43.59 61.40
CA HIS A 891 58.03 -44.67 61.10
C HIS A 891 56.56 -44.21 61.05
N GLY A 892 56.29 -42.91 61.11
CA GLY A 892 54.94 -42.35 61.26
C GLY A 892 53.94 -42.76 60.16
N ILE A 893 52.68 -42.97 60.56
CA ILE A 893 51.54 -43.28 59.70
C ILE A 893 50.72 -42.00 59.50
N ALA A 894 50.21 -41.77 58.29
CA ALA A 894 49.29 -40.68 58.01
C ALA A 894 48.04 -41.17 57.28
N GLY A 895 46.88 -40.70 57.73
CA GLY A 895 45.62 -40.80 57.00
C GLY A 895 45.34 -39.53 56.21
N TRP A 896 44.74 -39.65 55.03
CA TRP A 896 44.33 -38.50 54.23
C TRP A 896 43.00 -38.75 53.51
N ALA A 897 42.31 -37.65 53.22
CA ALA A 897 41.13 -37.62 52.36
C ALA A 897 41.24 -36.46 51.38
N SER A 898 40.73 -36.63 50.16
CA SER A 898 40.71 -35.63 49.10
C SER A 898 39.37 -35.67 48.36
N PHE A 899 38.79 -34.50 48.10
CA PHE A 899 37.57 -34.35 47.34
C PHE A 899 37.78 -33.27 46.28
N SER A 900 37.42 -33.58 45.04
CA SER A 900 37.54 -32.67 43.90
C SER A 900 36.27 -32.67 43.06
N GLY A 901 35.84 -31.48 42.65
CA GLY A 901 34.74 -31.29 41.72
C GLY A 901 35.22 -30.54 40.49
N GLY A 902 34.66 -30.85 39.32
CA GLY A 902 35.10 -30.19 38.10
C GLY A 902 34.13 -30.32 36.93
N ASN A 903 34.38 -29.50 35.91
CA ASN A 903 33.74 -29.56 34.61
C ASN A 903 34.77 -29.62 33.48
N ALA A 904 34.37 -30.20 32.35
CA ALA A 904 35.12 -30.19 31.11
C ALA A 904 34.15 -29.95 29.95
N SER A 905 34.48 -29.00 29.08
CA SER A 905 33.74 -28.71 27.85
C SER A 905 34.60 -29.11 26.65
N GLN A 906 34.10 -30.04 25.84
CA GLN A 906 34.73 -30.56 24.63
C GLN A 906 33.99 -30.05 23.39
N ARG A 907 34.72 -29.57 22.40
CA ARG A 907 34.20 -28.93 21.18
C ARG A 907 35.11 -29.26 20.01
N GLY A 908 34.56 -29.37 18.80
CA GLY A 908 35.36 -29.65 17.61
C GLY A 908 34.50 -29.75 16.35
N ASP A 909 34.97 -30.58 15.43
CA ASP A 909 34.36 -30.97 14.15
C ASP A 909 33.12 -31.88 14.28
N ALA A 910 32.85 -32.39 15.48
CA ALA A 910 31.70 -33.22 15.81
C ALA A 910 30.97 -32.71 17.07
N LEU A 911 29.98 -33.48 17.53
CA LEU A 911 29.12 -33.09 18.65
C LEU A 911 29.93 -32.70 19.91
N SER A 912 29.56 -31.56 20.50
CA SER A 912 30.20 -31.01 21.70
C SER A 912 29.64 -31.63 22.97
N PHE A 913 30.48 -31.80 23.99
CA PHE A 913 30.10 -32.40 25.28
C PHE A 913 30.44 -31.48 26.45
N ASP A 914 29.58 -31.47 27.46
CA ASP A 914 29.90 -30.97 28.79
C ASP A 914 29.88 -32.15 29.78
N VAL A 915 31.04 -32.44 30.38
CA VAL A 915 31.21 -33.46 31.43
C VAL A 915 31.34 -32.74 32.76
N ARG A 916 30.62 -33.18 33.79
CA ARG A 916 30.69 -32.62 35.16
C ARG A 916 30.71 -33.75 36.17
N GLY A 917 31.43 -33.59 37.27
CA GLY A 917 31.43 -34.60 38.31
C GLY A 917 32.17 -34.21 39.58
N ILE A 918 32.08 -35.12 40.55
CA ILE A 918 32.75 -35.05 41.84
C ILE A 918 33.44 -36.40 42.06
N ASP A 919 34.73 -36.35 42.35
CA ASP A 919 35.59 -37.51 42.63
C ASP A 919 36.21 -37.33 44.03
N GLY A 920 36.08 -38.35 44.87
CA GLY A 920 36.65 -38.40 46.24
C GLY A 920 37.58 -39.60 46.43
N ALA A 921 38.59 -39.43 47.28
CA ALA A 921 39.57 -40.46 47.62
C ALA A 921 39.94 -40.39 49.11
N ILE A 922 40.15 -41.55 49.73
CA ILE A 922 40.65 -41.70 51.09
C ILE A 922 41.82 -42.67 51.05
N GLY A 923 42.90 -42.38 51.75
CA GLY A 923 44.08 -43.23 51.78
C GLY A 923 44.87 -43.18 53.06
N VAL A 924 45.81 -44.11 53.16
CA VAL A 924 46.77 -44.23 54.26
C VAL A 924 48.16 -44.44 53.68
N ASP A 925 49.15 -43.80 54.27
CA ASP A 925 50.56 -44.04 53.97
C ASP A 925 51.41 -44.14 55.23
N LYS A 926 52.56 -44.79 55.06
CA LYS A 926 53.59 -44.95 56.07
C LYS A 926 54.90 -44.37 55.54
N ARG A 927 55.57 -43.57 56.38
CA ARG A 927 56.95 -43.16 56.14
C ARG A 927 57.90 -44.28 56.56
N ILE A 928 58.88 -44.59 55.72
CA ILE A 928 59.93 -45.59 55.95
C ILE A 928 61.27 -44.86 55.93
N GLY A 929 61.90 -44.68 57.09
CA GLY A 929 63.10 -43.87 57.25
C GLY A 929 62.81 -42.37 57.07
N SER A 930 63.80 -41.59 56.65
CA SER A 930 63.61 -40.17 56.31
C SER A 930 63.07 -39.95 54.89
N SER A 931 63.44 -40.84 53.95
CA SER A 931 63.38 -40.58 52.50
C SER A 931 62.20 -41.23 51.76
N THR A 932 61.58 -42.29 52.30
CA THR A 932 60.57 -43.09 51.57
C THR A 932 59.17 -42.96 52.17
N VAL A 933 58.15 -42.92 51.31
CA VAL A 933 56.73 -43.02 51.69
C VAL A 933 56.04 -44.04 50.78
N VAL A 934 55.23 -44.94 51.33
CA VAL A 934 54.39 -45.89 50.58
C VAL A 934 52.97 -45.86 51.12
N GLY A 935 51.97 -46.03 50.26
CA GLY A 935 50.57 -45.95 50.66
C GLY A 935 49.58 -46.60 49.70
N ALA A 936 48.34 -46.68 50.18
CA ALA A 936 47.20 -47.20 49.45
C ALA A 936 46.01 -46.24 49.59
N SER A 937 45.10 -46.25 48.61
CA SER A 937 43.88 -45.46 48.65
C SER A 937 42.72 -46.15 47.94
N VAL A 938 41.51 -45.78 48.35
CA VAL A 938 40.25 -46.09 47.68
C VAL A 938 39.53 -44.81 47.31
N GLY A 939 38.74 -44.83 46.25
CA GLY A 939 38.03 -43.65 45.79
C GLY A 939 36.70 -43.97 45.14
N MET A 940 35.80 -42.98 45.14
CA MET A 940 34.49 -43.04 44.51
C MET A 940 34.27 -41.75 43.71
N GLY A 941 33.67 -41.86 42.54
CA GLY A 941 33.38 -40.70 41.69
C GLY A 941 32.10 -40.87 40.91
N ASN A 942 31.35 -39.78 40.74
CA ASN A 942 30.17 -39.71 39.89
C ASN A 942 30.34 -38.59 38.87
N ARG A 943 30.14 -38.94 37.59
CA ARG A 943 30.25 -38.02 36.45
C ARG A 943 29.02 -38.11 35.57
N ASN A 944 28.53 -36.95 35.15
CA ASN A 944 27.49 -36.82 34.16
C ASN A 944 28.09 -36.26 32.86
N SER A 945 27.83 -36.94 31.73
CA SER A 945 28.25 -36.53 30.39
C SER A 945 27.02 -36.15 29.59
N LYS A 946 26.94 -34.90 29.15
CA LYS A 946 25.82 -34.38 28.36
C LYS A 946 26.30 -33.84 27.02
N ALA A 947 25.66 -34.30 25.95
CA ALA A 947 25.94 -33.81 24.60
C ALA A 947 25.11 -32.54 24.30
N LYS A 948 25.74 -31.52 23.74
CA LYS A 948 25.13 -30.20 23.55
C LYS A 948 24.09 -30.23 22.42
N GLY A 949 22.86 -29.81 22.72
CA GLY A 949 21.75 -29.82 21.75
C GLY A 949 20.99 -31.15 21.69
N MET A 950 21.42 -32.18 22.42
CA MET A 950 20.76 -33.48 22.48
C MET A 950 19.87 -33.61 23.73
N PRO A 951 18.67 -34.22 23.61
CA PRO A 951 17.84 -34.62 24.73
C PRO A 951 18.37 -35.94 25.31
N GLY A 952 19.33 -35.87 26.23
CA GLY A 952 19.85 -37.03 26.94
C GLY A 952 21.08 -36.73 27.79
N GLU A 953 21.46 -37.69 28.63
CA GLU A 953 22.67 -37.67 29.45
C GLU A 953 23.17 -39.10 29.77
N SER A 954 24.45 -39.23 30.10
CA SER A 954 25.06 -40.49 30.55
C SER A 954 25.72 -40.31 31.91
N LYS A 955 25.36 -41.16 32.88
CA LYS A 955 25.86 -41.15 34.26
C LYS A 955 26.88 -42.26 34.45
N ILE A 956 28.07 -41.90 34.91
CA ILE A 956 29.21 -42.79 35.14
C ILE A 956 29.54 -42.77 36.63
N ASN A 957 29.22 -43.85 37.33
CA ASN A 957 29.66 -44.09 38.70
C ASN A 957 30.93 -44.95 38.68
N SER A 958 31.93 -44.56 39.46
CA SER A 958 33.27 -45.16 39.44
C SER A 958 33.73 -45.51 40.85
N VAL A 959 34.31 -46.69 41.03
CA VAL A 959 34.95 -47.13 42.28
C VAL A 959 36.40 -47.51 41.98
N SER A 960 37.35 -46.89 42.67
CA SER A 960 38.78 -46.98 42.42
C SER A 960 39.54 -47.54 43.61
N ILE A 961 40.61 -48.29 43.34
CA ILE A 961 41.64 -48.68 44.30
C ILE A 961 43.02 -48.39 43.70
N GLY A 962 43.98 -47.96 44.50
CA GLY A 962 45.32 -47.66 44.01
C GLY A 962 46.40 -47.69 45.08
N PHE A 963 47.63 -47.95 44.64
CA PHE A 963 48.84 -47.99 45.44
C PHE A 963 49.84 -46.97 44.91
N TYR A 964 50.58 -46.32 45.80
CA TYR A 964 51.52 -45.26 45.44
C TYR A 964 52.74 -45.25 46.36
N GLY A 965 53.83 -44.67 45.87
CA GLY A 965 55.05 -44.48 46.66
C GLY A 965 55.93 -43.36 46.13
N SER A 966 56.70 -42.75 47.03
CA SER A 966 57.68 -41.70 46.71
C SER A 966 58.96 -41.84 47.52
N TYR A 967 60.06 -41.37 46.93
CA TYR A 967 61.41 -41.37 47.47
C TYR A 967 62.04 -39.99 47.22
N LEU A 968 62.75 -39.44 48.21
CA LEU A 968 63.58 -38.24 48.09
C LEU A 968 64.99 -38.57 48.60
N ASN A 969 66.02 -38.29 47.81
CA ASN A 969 67.41 -38.44 48.25
C ASN A 969 68.00 -37.15 48.85
N ASP A 970 69.17 -37.25 49.48
CA ASP A 970 69.83 -36.11 50.14
C ASP A 970 70.23 -34.99 49.17
N ALA A 971 70.44 -35.34 47.88
CA ALA A 971 70.70 -34.42 46.77
C ALA A 971 69.44 -33.71 46.24
N ASN A 972 68.33 -33.76 46.99
CA ASN A 972 67.03 -33.15 46.70
C ASN A 972 66.36 -33.65 45.40
N VAL A 973 66.72 -34.84 44.90
CA VAL A 973 66.05 -35.49 43.77
C VAL A 973 64.92 -36.37 44.28
N PHE A 974 63.71 -36.18 43.74
CA PHE A 974 62.53 -36.94 44.08
C PHE A 974 62.10 -37.86 42.94
N VAL A 975 61.59 -39.04 43.30
CA VAL A 975 60.92 -39.97 42.40
C VAL A 975 59.61 -40.40 43.06
N GLY A 976 58.54 -40.52 42.31
CA GLY A 976 57.32 -41.13 42.82
C GLY A 976 56.42 -41.64 41.71
N GLY A 977 55.58 -42.63 42.03
CA GLY A 977 54.57 -43.13 41.12
C GLY A 977 53.47 -43.91 41.83
N GLY A 978 52.53 -44.42 41.04
CA GLY A 978 51.46 -45.26 41.54
C GLY A 978 50.69 -45.97 40.43
N VAL A 979 49.90 -46.95 40.83
CA VAL A 979 49.03 -47.77 39.97
C VAL A 979 47.60 -47.75 40.51
N SER A 980 46.62 -47.85 39.61
CA SER A 980 45.20 -47.76 39.94
C SER A 980 44.36 -48.69 39.08
N TYR A 981 43.38 -49.33 39.70
CA TYR A 981 42.27 -50.01 39.02
C TYR A 981 40.96 -49.34 39.40
N THR A 982 40.14 -49.05 38.40
CA THR A 982 38.81 -48.46 38.59
C THR A 982 37.77 -49.31 37.87
N ASN A 983 36.68 -49.65 38.56
CA ASN A 983 35.48 -50.21 37.96
C ASN A 983 34.45 -49.11 37.70
N HIS A 984 33.74 -49.19 36.57
CA HIS A 984 32.74 -48.20 36.16
C HIS A 984 31.39 -48.86 35.90
N SER A 985 30.33 -48.20 36.35
CA SER A 985 28.94 -48.48 36.00
C SER A 985 28.36 -47.26 35.28
N VAL A 986 27.85 -47.46 34.06
CA VAL A 986 27.35 -46.41 33.18
C VAL A 986 25.87 -46.66 32.89
N THR A 987 25.04 -45.65 33.14
CA THR A 987 23.62 -45.63 32.74
C THR A 987 23.39 -44.51 31.75
N THR A 988 22.67 -44.79 30.66
CA THR A 988 22.39 -43.86 29.57
C THR A 988 20.88 -43.62 29.46
N ASP A 989 20.48 -42.38 29.21
CA ASP A 989 19.08 -41.95 29.05
C ASP A 989 19.06 -40.92 27.91
N ARG A 990 18.35 -41.20 26.81
CA ARG A 990 18.21 -40.28 25.66
C ARG A 990 16.84 -40.38 25.01
N THR A 991 16.43 -39.35 24.27
CA THR A 991 15.17 -39.36 23.49
C THR A 991 15.48 -39.23 22.00
N VAL A 992 14.80 -40.05 21.18
CA VAL A 992 14.82 -39.96 19.71
C VAL A 992 13.43 -39.55 19.23
N ALA A 993 13.36 -38.82 18.11
CA ALA A 993 12.09 -38.36 17.54
C ALA A 993 12.17 -38.06 16.05
N ALA A 994 11.07 -38.28 15.34
CA ALA A 994 10.84 -37.90 13.95
C ALA A 994 9.33 -37.66 13.75
N ARG A 995 8.96 -36.52 13.15
CA ARG A 995 7.57 -36.08 12.98
C ARG A 995 6.79 -36.17 14.32
N ASN A 996 5.73 -36.98 14.38
CA ASN A 996 4.91 -37.25 15.56
C ASN A 996 5.41 -38.43 16.42
N ALA A 997 6.38 -39.22 15.96
CA ALA A 997 6.95 -40.32 16.72
C ALA A 997 8.09 -39.84 17.64
N SER A 998 8.09 -40.35 18.87
CA SER A 998 9.20 -40.18 19.82
C SER A 998 9.35 -41.42 20.71
N ALA A 999 10.57 -41.67 21.18
CA ALA A 999 10.89 -42.78 22.06
C ALA A 999 12.02 -42.41 23.04
N ARG A 1000 11.84 -42.73 24.32
CA ARG A 1000 12.85 -42.59 25.38
C ARG A 1000 13.63 -43.88 25.55
N LEU A 1001 14.90 -43.83 25.16
CA LEU A 1001 15.84 -44.93 25.15
C LEU A 1001 16.71 -44.94 26.41
N SER A 1002 17.02 -46.15 26.87
CA SER A 1002 17.73 -46.41 28.12
C SER A 1002 18.72 -47.54 27.95
N GLY A 1003 19.94 -47.37 28.44
CA GLY A 1003 20.97 -48.42 28.42
C GLY A 1003 21.77 -48.49 29.72
N LYS A 1004 22.35 -49.66 29.98
CA LYS A 1004 23.26 -49.90 31.11
C LYS A 1004 24.47 -50.69 30.62
N THR A 1005 25.67 -50.23 30.97
CA THR A 1005 26.92 -50.96 30.72
C THR A 1005 27.87 -50.84 31.90
N SER A 1006 28.84 -51.74 31.95
CA SER A 1006 29.92 -51.75 32.93
C SER A 1006 31.27 -51.77 32.22
N GLY A 1007 32.33 -51.45 32.95
CA GLY A 1007 33.67 -51.49 32.41
C GLY A 1007 34.74 -51.24 33.46
N ASN A 1008 35.98 -51.10 33.03
CA ASN A 1008 37.09 -50.81 33.90
C ASN A 1008 38.13 -49.89 33.25
N THR A 1009 38.97 -49.30 34.10
CA THR A 1009 40.19 -48.59 33.71
C THR A 1009 41.35 -49.12 34.52
N LEU A 1010 42.43 -49.51 33.83
CA LEU A 1010 43.75 -49.69 34.41
C LEU A 1010 44.56 -48.41 34.19
N GLY A 1011 45.34 -47.97 35.16
CA GLY A 1011 46.21 -46.82 34.97
C GLY A 1011 47.41 -46.79 35.89
N ALA A 1012 48.43 -46.05 35.48
CA ALA A 1012 49.63 -45.80 36.26
C ALA A 1012 50.15 -44.38 36.03
N PHE A 1013 50.95 -43.86 36.95
CA PHE A 1013 51.68 -42.61 36.78
C PHE A 1013 53.05 -42.70 37.45
N GLY A 1014 54.00 -41.91 36.94
CA GLY A 1014 55.34 -41.76 37.50
C GLY A 1014 55.89 -40.36 37.23
N GLU A 1015 56.69 -39.84 38.15
CA GLU A 1015 57.29 -38.51 38.09
C GLU A 1015 58.67 -38.54 38.76
N ILE A 1016 59.66 -37.93 38.12
CA ILE A 1016 61.00 -37.67 38.65
C ILE A 1016 61.31 -36.19 38.51
N GLY A 1017 61.94 -35.59 39.52
CA GLY A 1017 62.34 -34.20 39.48
C GLY A 1017 63.38 -33.86 40.53
N LYS A 1018 63.77 -32.59 40.60
CA LYS A 1018 64.76 -32.10 41.56
C LYS A 1018 64.27 -30.80 42.18
N ARG A 1019 64.40 -30.68 43.50
CA ARG A 1019 64.15 -29.42 44.19
C ARG A 1019 65.37 -28.51 44.18
N ILE A 1020 65.15 -27.25 43.81
CA ILE A 1020 66.12 -26.17 43.77
C ILE A 1020 65.57 -25.03 44.66
N ASP A 1021 66.37 -24.55 45.61
CA ASP A 1021 66.03 -23.34 46.38
C ASP A 1021 66.65 -22.13 45.67
N VAL A 1022 65.82 -21.11 45.40
CA VAL A 1022 66.22 -19.84 44.79
C VAL A 1022 65.61 -18.71 45.60
N VAL A 1023 66.41 -18.10 46.47
CA VAL A 1023 66.03 -16.92 47.28
C VAL A 1023 64.72 -17.17 48.10
N GLY A 1024 64.61 -18.37 48.70
CA GLY A 1024 63.45 -18.75 49.51
C GLY A 1024 62.22 -19.20 48.71
N PHE A 1025 62.35 -19.37 47.39
CA PHE A 1025 61.39 -20.11 46.57
C PHE A 1025 61.92 -21.51 46.26
N ASN A 1026 61.10 -22.52 46.54
CA ASN A 1026 61.34 -23.87 46.05
C ASN A 1026 60.85 -23.98 44.60
N VAL A 1027 61.75 -24.34 43.70
CA VAL A 1027 61.48 -24.64 42.30
C VAL A 1027 61.73 -26.13 42.08
N ASP A 1028 60.68 -26.87 41.77
CA ASP A 1028 60.68 -28.31 41.53
C ASP A 1028 60.37 -28.60 40.04
N PRO A 1029 61.35 -28.50 39.11
CA PRO A 1029 61.21 -29.06 37.77
C PRO A 1029 61.08 -30.58 37.81
N SER A 1030 60.23 -31.13 36.94
CA SER A 1030 59.99 -32.57 36.83
C SER A 1030 59.63 -33.05 35.42
N ILE A 1031 59.88 -34.34 35.18
CA ILE A 1031 59.41 -35.09 34.02
C ILE A 1031 58.66 -36.33 34.51
N GLY A 1032 57.59 -36.70 33.82
CA GLY A 1032 56.75 -37.82 34.21
C GLY A 1032 56.03 -38.50 33.04
N LEU A 1033 55.36 -39.59 33.36
CA LEU A 1033 54.52 -40.37 32.48
C LEU A 1033 53.19 -40.66 33.18
N ARG A 1034 52.07 -40.56 32.47
CA ARG A 1034 50.75 -41.00 32.93
C ARG A 1034 50.09 -41.86 31.88
N VAL A 1035 49.57 -43.02 32.28
CA VAL A 1035 48.86 -43.95 31.41
C VAL A 1035 47.51 -44.34 32.00
N ALA A 1036 46.49 -44.45 31.15
CA ALA A 1036 45.17 -44.94 31.50
C ALA A 1036 44.56 -45.68 30.31
N SER A 1037 44.12 -46.92 30.49
CA SER A 1037 43.45 -47.72 29.47
C SER A 1037 42.08 -48.16 29.99
N THR A 1038 41.03 -47.68 29.32
CA THR A 1038 39.62 -47.82 29.69
C THR A 1038 38.90 -48.68 28.67
N ARG A 1039 38.08 -49.63 29.14
CA ARG A 1039 37.18 -50.43 28.31
C ARG A 1039 35.79 -50.49 28.93
N LEU A 1040 34.77 -50.14 28.15
CA LEU A 1040 33.36 -50.32 28.48
C LEU A 1040 32.76 -51.42 27.60
N ASN A 1041 31.87 -52.23 28.17
CA ASN A 1041 31.21 -53.33 27.47
C ASN A 1041 30.16 -52.81 26.47
N ALA A 1042 29.87 -53.63 25.44
CA ALA A 1042 28.73 -53.40 24.57
C ALA A 1042 27.41 -53.57 25.35
N PHE A 1043 26.35 -52.89 24.91
CA PHE A 1043 25.02 -52.99 25.51
C PHE A 1043 23.91 -52.67 24.51
N ASP A 1044 22.71 -53.16 24.77
CA ASP A 1044 21.52 -52.92 23.98
C ASP A 1044 20.66 -51.84 24.69
N GLU A 1045 20.18 -50.84 23.95
CA GLU A 1045 19.23 -49.85 24.46
C GLU A 1045 17.79 -50.36 24.37
N THR A 1046 17.02 -50.11 25.42
CA THR A 1046 15.58 -50.42 25.49
C THR A 1046 14.73 -49.15 25.48
N ASN A 1047 13.57 -49.20 24.82
CA ASN A 1047 12.58 -48.14 24.93
C ASN A 1047 11.84 -48.25 26.27
N ARG A 1048 11.65 -47.13 26.97
CA ARG A 1048 10.86 -47.05 28.21
C ARG A 1048 9.39 -46.72 27.98
N ASP A 1049 9.04 -46.16 26.83
CA ASP A 1049 7.69 -45.66 26.55
C ASP A 1049 6.76 -46.76 25.98
N GLY A 1050 7.26 -47.98 25.78
CA GLY A 1050 6.47 -49.14 25.38
C GLY A 1050 7.29 -50.42 25.26
N ALA A 1051 6.70 -51.56 25.61
CA ALA A 1051 7.32 -52.87 25.42
C ALA A 1051 7.34 -53.27 23.94
N GLY A 1052 8.50 -53.70 23.43
CA GLY A 1052 8.61 -54.33 22.10
C GLY A 1052 8.94 -53.43 20.91
N SER A 1053 9.23 -52.13 21.09
CA SER A 1053 9.61 -51.26 19.97
C SER A 1053 11.12 -51.28 19.69
N ASN A 1054 11.50 -51.42 18.42
CA ASN A 1054 12.89 -51.50 17.94
C ASN A 1054 13.57 -50.12 17.72
N ASP A 1055 13.14 -49.07 18.44
CA ASP A 1055 13.65 -47.68 18.32
C ASP A 1055 15.06 -47.45 18.90
N GLY A 1056 15.61 -48.42 19.64
CA GLY A 1056 16.93 -48.30 20.27
C GLY A 1056 18.12 -48.62 19.35
N LEU A 1057 19.32 -48.58 19.92
CA LEU A 1057 20.55 -49.08 19.28
C LEU A 1057 21.09 -50.31 20.00
N LYS A 1058 21.79 -51.16 19.24
CA LYS A 1058 22.85 -52.02 19.77
C LYS A 1058 24.13 -51.20 19.79
N VAL A 1059 24.65 -50.93 20.98
CA VAL A 1059 25.77 -50.03 21.22
C VAL A 1059 27.05 -50.86 21.43
N GLY A 1060 28.03 -50.68 20.55
CA GLY A 1060 29.29 -51.42 20.60
C GLY A 1060 30.15 -51.10 21.82
N ALA A 1061 31.10 -51.99 22.10
CA ALA A 1061 32.07 -51.79 23.17
C ALA A 1061 32.96 -50.58 22.86
N GLN A 1062 33.29 -49.79 23.90
CA GLN A 1062 34.14 -48.60 23.77
C GLN A 1062 35.50 -48.85 24.42
N SER A 1063 36.58 -48.45 23.75
CA SER A 1063 37.93 -48.52 24.27
C SER A 1063 38.64 -47.18 24.10
N GLN A 1064 39.29 -46.70 25.16
CA GLN A 1064 40.04 -45.45 25.17
C GLN A 1064 41.35 -45.65 25.93
N THR A 1065 42.47 -45.48 25.25
CA THR A 1065 43.81 -45.50 25.87
C THR A 1065 44.43 -44.11 25.78
N SER A 1066 44.98 -43.65 26.90
CA SER A 1066 45.71 -42.40 27.08
C SER A 1066 47.11 -42.75 27.59
N ALA A 1067 48.13 -42.12 27.01
CA ALA A 1067 49.52 -42.22 27.41
C ALA A 1067 50.17 -40.85 27.21
N ARG A 1068 50.65 -40.24 28.29
CA ARG A 1068 51.09 -38.85 28.31
C ARG A 1068 52.45 -38.69 28.95
N SER A 1069 53.41 -38.12 28.22
CA SER A 1069 54.60 -37.52 28.85
C SER A 1069 54.21 -36.19 29.47
N VAL A 1070 54.71 -35.89 30.66
CA VAL A 1070 54.46 -34.65 31.41
C VAL A 1070 55.79 -33.95 31.66
N LEU A 1071 55.90 -32.68 31.27
CA LEU A 1071 56.99 -31.78 31.63
C LEU A 1071 56.43 -30.72 32.58
N GLY A 1072 56.85 -30.75 33.84
CA GLY A 1072 56.29 -29.92 34.90
C GLY A 1072 57.33 -29.01 35.55
N VAL A 1073 56.85 -27.91 36.12
CA VAL A 1073 57.57 -27.13 37.13
C VAL A 1073 56.59 -26.72 38.22
N ARG A 1074 56.95 -26.95 39.48
CA ARG A 1074 56.22 -26.45 40.65
C ARG A 1074 57.04 -25.38 41.35
N PHE A 1075 56.39 -24.26 41.64
CA PHE A 1075 56.89 -23.20 42.50
C PHE A 1075 56.14 -23.27 43.83
N SER A 1076 56.85 -23.17 44.95
CA SER A 1076 56.22 -23.02 46.27
C SER A 1076 57.13 -22.24 47.22
N ARG A 1077 56.53 -21.49 48.15
CA ARG A 1077 57.25 -20.70 49.14
C ARG A 1077 56.48 -20.69 50.45
N ASP A 1078 57.18 -20.83 51.57
CA ASP A 1078 56.61 -20.57 52.89
C ASP A 1078 56.51 -19.04 53.05
N VAL A 1079 55.30 -18.52 53.29
CA VAL A 1079 55.02 -17.06 53.29
C VAL A 1079 54.56 -16.51 54.64
N ILE A 1080 54.02 -17.36 55.51
CA ILE A 1080 53.63 -17.01 56.88
C ILE A 1080 53.98 -18.18 57.77
N ASP A 1081 54.83 -17.93 58.76
CA ASP A 1081 55.01 -18.77 59.94
C ASP A 1081 54.26 -18.15 61.12
N PHE A 1082 53.52 -18.95 61.86
CA PHE A 1082 52.77 -18.54 63.05
C PHE A 1082 52.98 -19.56 64.17
N ASP A 1083 52.66 -19.19 65.42
CA ASP A 1083 52.89 -20.11 66.54
C ASP A 1083 52.05 -21.38 66.37
N GLY A 1084 52.75 -22.50 66.15
CA GLY A 1084 52.15 -23.79 65.84
C GLY A 1084 51.84 -24.09 64.37
N GLY A 1085 52.26 -23.31 63.37
CA GLY A 1085 51.99 -23.68 61.96
C GLY A 1085 52.62 -22.79 60.88
N LYS A 1086 52.40 -23.17 59.62
CA LYS A 1086 52.88 -22.43 58.44
C LYS A 1086 51.94 -22.51 57.24
N LEU A 1087 52.04 -21.52 56.35
CA LEU A 1087 51.24 -21.41 55.12
C LEU A 1087 52.14 -21.36 53.88
N THR A 1088 51.81 -22.18 52.88
CA THR A 1088 52.63 -22.41 51.68
C THR A 1088 51.77 -22.32 50.41
N PRO A 1089 51.69 -21.18 49.71
CA PRO A 1089 51.18 -21.12 48.34
C PRO A 1089 52.03 -21.99 47.38
N MET A 1090 51.35 -22.61 46.43
CA MET A 1090 51.97 -23.38 45.35
C MET A 1090 51.33 -23.10 44.00
N LEU A 1091 52.16 -23.05 42.96
CA LEU A 1091 51.76 -23.01 41.56
C LEU A 1091 52.51 -24.11 40.82
N ARG A 1092 51.79 -25.03 40.17
CA ARG A 1092 52.36 -25.99 39.22
C ARG A 1092 51.93 -25.62 37.81
N LEU A 1093 52.89 -25.53 36.90
CA LEU A 1093 52.65 -25.45 35.47
C LEU A 1093 53.16 -26.74 34.84
N ALA A 1094 52.40 -27.34 33.92
CA ALA A 1094 52.90 -28.47 33.15
C ALA A 1094 52.38 -28.47 31.71
N TYR A 1095 53.19 -29.07 30.84
CA TYR A 1095 52.89 -29.45 29.47
C TYR A 1095 52.78 -30.98 29.41
N GLU A 1096 51.66 -31.50 28.94
CA GLU A 1096 51.47 -32.92 28.65
C GLU A 1096 51.31 -33.14 27.14
N HIS A 1097 51.92 -34.20 26.60
CA HIS A 1097 51.72 -34.63 25.21
C HIS A 1097 51.06 -36.01 25.17
N GLU A 1098 49.89 -36.12 24.53
CA GLU A 1098 49.08 -37.34 24.42
C GLU A 1098 49.46 -38.16 23.18
N PHE A 1099 50.02 -39.35 23.42
CA PHE A 1099 50.37 -40.33 22.39
C PHE A 1099 49.19 -41.23 22.00
N GLY A 1100 48.13 -41.32 22.81
CA GLY A 1100 46.94 -42.15 22.56
C GLY A 1100 46.03 -41.64 21.45
N ASN A 1101 44.86 -42.28 21.28
CA ASN A 1101 43.85 -41.84 20.32
C ASN A 1101 43.13 -40.58 20.84
N THR A 1102 43.16 -39.48 20.09
CA THR A 1102 42.53 -38.21 20.50
C THR A 1102 41.12 -37.99 19.97
N GLN A 1103 40.57 -38.95 19.21
CA GLN A 1103 39.17 -38.95 18.77
C GLN A 1103 38.52 -40.26 19.22
N THR A 1104 37.39 -40.15 19.93
CA THR A 1104 36.59 -41.32 20.29
C THR A 1104 35.78 -41.81 19.08
N SER A 1105 35.58 -43.12 18.99
CA SER A 1105 34.74 -43.76 17.99
C SER A 1105 33.88 -44.83 18.66
N LEU A 1106 32.65 -44.98 18.18
CA LEU A 1106 31.67 -45.95 18.66
C LEU A 1106 30.98 -46.59 17.46
N THR A 1107 30.94 -47.92 17.42
CA THR A 1107 30.22 -48.68 16.40
C THR A 1107 28.83 -49.03 16.91
N ASN A 1108 27.78 -48.63 16.21
CA ASN A 1108 26.38 -48.86 16.57
C ASN A 1108 25.65 -49.61 15.45
N SER A 1109 24.53 -50.26 15.76
CA SER A 1109 23.54 -50.66 14.76
C SER A 1109 22.12 -50.39 15.26
N LEU A 1110 21.24 -49.98 14.34
CA LEU A 1110 19.79 -49.97 14.57
C LEU A 1110 19.29 -51.41 14.59
N TYR A 1111 18.26 -51.71 15.38
CA TYR A 1111 17.68 -53.06 15.44
C TYR A 1111 17.21 -53.52 14.04
N GLY A 1112 17.63 -54.71 13.63
CA GLY A 1112 17.33 -55.30 12.33
C GLY A 1112 17.99 -54.66 11.10
N ALA A 1113 18.71 -53.54 11.25
CA ALA A 1113 19.34 -52.86 10.11
C ALA A 1113 20.45 -53.72 9.46
N PRO A 1114 20.60 -53.67 8.13
CA PRO A 1114 21.50 -54.55 7.38
C PRO A 1114 23.00 -54.24 7.61
N ARG A 1115 23.34 -53.08 8.19
CA ARG A 1115 24.72 -52.62 8.37
C ARG A 1115 24.88 -51.95 9.74
N ALA A 1116 26.03 -52.19 10.38
CA ALA A 1116 26.50 -51.36 11.49
C ALA A 1116 27.15 -50.08 10.94
N PHE A 1117 27.21 -49.03 11.76
CA PHE A 1117 27.77 -47.73 11.39
C PHE A 1117 28.66 -47.16 12.50
N ASN A 1118 29.65 -46.37 12.10
CA ASN A 1118 30.61 -45.74 13.03
C ASN A 1118 30.25 -44.28 13.29
N VAL A 1119 30.30 -43.91 14.56
CA VAL A 1119 29.98 -42.59 15.10
C VAL A 1119 31.22 -42.03 15.79
N LYS A 1120 31.58 -40.79 15.48
CA LYS A 1120 32.81 -40.16 15.98
C LYS A 1120 32.51 -39.00 16.92
N GLY A 1121 33.30 -38.91 17.99
CA GLY A 1121 33.34 -37.74 18.87
C GLY A 1121 34.22 -36.63 18.30
N ALA A 1122 34.27 -35.50 19.02
CA ALA A 1122 35.15 -34.39 18.67
C ALA A 1122 36.63 -34.84 18.67
N LYS A 1123 37.39 -34.44 17.65
CA LYS A 1123 38.84 -34.69 17.60
C LYS A 1123 39.57 -33.69 18.49
N LEU A 1124 40.19 -34.19 19.56
CA LEU A 1124 40.90 -33.38 20.55
C LEU A 1124 42.39 -33.23 20.19
N GLY A 1125 43.02 -32.18 20.71
CA GLY A 1125 44.46 -31.94 20.59
C GLY A 1125 45.30 -32.96 21.38
N ARG A 1126 46.54 -33.15 20.94
CA ARG A 1126 47.55 -33.96 21.66
C ARG A 1126 48.19 -33.18 22.80
N ASP A 1127 48.41 -31.89 22.59
CA ASP A 1127 49.17 -31.03 23.49
C ASP A 1127 48.24 -30.38 24.52
N ILE A 1128 48.59 -30.53 25.80
CA ILE A 1128 47.78 -30.15 26.95
C ILE A 1128 48.61 -29.26 27.86
N PHE A 1129 48.08 -28.09 28.18
CA PHE A 1129 48.67 -27.20 29.18
C PHE A 1129 47.84 -27.27 30.46
N THR A 1130 48.49 -27.46 31.60
CA THR A 1130 47.84 -27.50 32.91
C THR A 1130 48.45 -26.48 33.86
N ALA A 1131 47.59 -25.82 34.65
CA ALA A 1131 47.98 -24.96 35.74
C ALA A 1131 47.22 -25.35 37.00
N ASP A 1132 47.95 -25.78 38.03
CA ASP A 1132 47.40 -26.08 39.36
C ASP A 1132 47.83 -24.97 40.33
N LEU A 1133 46.88 -24.27 40.94
CA LEU A 1133 47.11 -23.23 41.94
C LEU A 1133 46.50 -23.67 43.27
N GLY A 1134 47.26 -23.62 44.36
CA GLY A 1134 46.74 -24.00 45.67
C GLY A 1134 47.52 -23.41 46.84
N VAL A 1135 47.03 -23.70 48.04
CA VAL A 1135 47.64 -23.32 49.31
C VAL A 1135 47.63 -24.53 50.24
N ASP A 1136 48.80 -24.89 50.75
CA ASP A 1136 48.97 -25.82 51.86
C ASP A 1136 49.02 -25.06 53.19
N LEU A 1137 48.26 -25.50 54.18
CA LEU A 1137 48.24 -24.99 55.55
C LEU A 1137 48.62 -26.10 56.52
N GLN A 1138 49.74 -25.96 57.22
CA GLN A 1138 50.17 -26.88 58.28
C GLN A 1138 49.75 -26.35 59.65
N VAL A 1139 49.05 -27.19 60.42
CA VAL A 1139 48.51 -26.87 61.75
C VAL A 1139 49.05 -27.87 62.79
N LYS A 1140 49.68 -27.35 63.85
CA LYS A 1140 50.25 -28.05 65.00
C LYS A 1140 51.14 -29.24 64.62
N LYS A 1141 51.93 -29.09 63.54
CA LYS A 1141 52.81 -30.09 62.86
C LYS A 1141 52.14 -31.41 62.38
N ARG A 1142 51.03 -31.85 63.00
CA ARG A 1142 50.34 -33.13 62.73
C ARG A 1142 49.26 -33.04 61.65
N PHE A 1143 48.57 -31.91 61.52
CA PHE A 1143 47.48 -31.73 60.56
C PHE A 1143 47.92 -30.83 59.39
N ASN A 1144 47.52 -31.17 58.17
CA ASN A 1144 47.80 -30.36 56.98
C ASN A 1144 46.53 -30.33 56.10
N VAL A 1145 46.19 -29.17 55.56
CA VAL A 1145 45.05 -28.97 54.65
C VAL A 1145 45.55 -28.31 53.38
N HIS A 1146 45.17 -28.87 52.23
CA HIS A 1146 45.41 -28.31 50.91
C HIS A 1146 44.08 -27.84 50.31
N VAL A 1147 44.02 -26.62 49.79
CA VAL A 1147 42.93 -26.13 48.95
C VAL A 1147 43.50 -25.64 47.64
N GLY A 1148 42.95 -26.08 46.52
CA GLY A 1148 43.47 -25.73 45.19
C GLY A 1148 42.46 -25.85 44.06
N GLY A 1149 42.80 -25.19 42.95
CA GLY A 1149 42.09 -25.26 41.67
C GLY A 1149 43.03 -25.66 40.54
N ASN A 1150 42.51 -26.42 39.58
CA ASN A 1150 43.25 -26.85 38.41
C ASN A 1150 42.56 -26.42 37.11
N VAL A 1151 43.34 -25.88 36.17
CA VAL A 1151 42.91 -25.60 34.80
C VAL A 1151 43.67 -26.52 33.85
N SER A 1152 42.97 -27.11 32.88
CA SER A 1152 43.59 -27.86 31.78
C SER A 1152 43.00 -27.41 30.45
N VAL A 1153 43.86 -27.16 29.47
CA VAL A 1153 43.47 -26.71 28.14
C VAL A 1153 44.25 -27.48 27.08
N ARG A 1154 43.53 -27.97 26.07
CA ARG A 1154 44.09 -28.44 24.79
C ARG A 1154 43.22 -27.96 23.64
N HIS A 1155 43.66 -28.16 22.41
CA HIS A 1155 42.77 -27.94 21.27
C HIS A 1155 41.50 -28.80 21.44
N GLY A 1156 40.33 -28.18 21.32
CA GLY A 1156 39.04 -28.85 21.47
C GLY A 1156 38.58 -29.22 22.89
N GLU A 1157 39.36 -28.97 23.96
CA GLU A 1157 38.90 -29.24 25.34
C GLU A 1157 39.40 -28.20 26.34
N ARG A 1158 38.51 -27.78 27.23
CA ARG A 1158 38.83 -26.98 28.42
C ARG A 1158 38.22 -27.63 29.65
N ALA A 1159 39.02 -27.86 30.68
CA ALA A 1159 38.58 -28.37 31.97
C ALA A 1159 38.99 -27.42 33.12
N LEU A 1160 38.09 -27.28 34.08
CA LEU A 1160 38.29 -26.53 35.32
C LEU A 1160 37.83 -27.41 36.49
N GLY A 1161 38.70 -27.55 37.48
CA GLY A 1161 38.40 -28.26 38.72
C GLY A 1161 38.84 -27.50 39.96
N GLY A 1162 38.26 -27.84 41.10
CA GLY A 1162 38.64 -27.37 42.42
C GLY A 1162 38.51 -28.49 43.43
N GLY A 1163 39.36 -28.47 44.46
CA GLY A 1163 39.36 -29.52 45.47
C GLY A 1163 39.97 -29.10 46.80
N ILE A 1164 39.68 -29.92 47.80
CA ILE A 1164 40.23 -29.85 49.14
C ILE A 1164 40.80 -31.22 49.50
N SER A 1165 41.95 -31.25 50.15
CA SER A 1165 42.44 -32.46 50.81
C SER A 1165 42.96 -32.16 52.20
N ALA A 1166 42.87 -33.14 53.08
CA ALA A 1166 43.32 -33.04 54.46
C ALA A 1166 44.14 -34.28 54.83
N LYS A 1167 45.19 -34.09 55.61
CA LYS A 1167 46.12 -35.13 56.07
C LYS A 1167 46.34 -35.00 57.58
N TYR A 1168 46.16 -36.10 58.30
CA TYR A 1168 46.50 -36.22 59.72
C TYR A 1168 47.64 -37.22 59.91
N ARG A 1169 48.71 -36.81 60.60
CA ARG A 1169 49.80 -37.68 61.07
C ARG A 1169 49.45 -38.19 62.48
N PHE A 1170 49.45 -39.50 62.66
CA PHE A 1170 49.20 -40.16 63.95
C PHE A 1170 50.46 -40.15 64.82
#